data_AF-A0A9Q7UQ67-F1
#
_entry.id   AF-A0A9Q7UQ67-F1
#
_cell.length_a   1.000
_cell.length_b   1.000
_cell.length_c   1.000
_cell.angle_alpha   90.00
_cell.angle_beta   90.00
_cell.angle_gamma   90.00
#
_symmetry.space_group_name_H-M   'P 1'
#
loop_
_entity.id
_entity.type
_entity.pdbx_description
1 polymer ?
#
loop_
_entity_poly.entity_id
_entity_poly.type
_entity_poly.pdbx_seq_one_letter_code
_entity_poly.pdbx_strand_id
1 'polypeptide(L)'
;MSRSQALTIVALQLRSASMMVPGSTGPILRTLRRPRLLRLTTDVDCGSRLASTSRATLGINKSYSRASPASSSKANARSNGSDATLQDPPTAHYHKSRILPLQHPGRGVSNEFIDQAKRAMQLRNMKYHEVDLKWLREARHTLFSLHEKEMELQQEQKKLKNDMHKHLRLRNKASKKEKRKTDVAAGSEEVKSADEPASESSETSETSTDASAKDEQDQHMKELRKRAKKIKQELENMSKQEEEIRAKSLKIRISWPNHCHPDVPVGPEGNAVLVSVKDPLNLLPTEFDVMKESWNQSAIQVKDFPNGPEADPKRDHLLVASLAEDSEVDLISGTLATGRSWPFLLGSISMLEHALSQYAMSIAVRNGFLAVSPPDVVRAEVADRCGFRPRDEKAQQTYFLENTKSKSSDQDQDLSNDLCLAATAEIPLAALLAARIFEEPKQDGKSPSSRSGRGFLIERLELPIKLVALGHAFRAEAGARGADTRGLYRVHQFSKIEMFVATNGEVDESNAMLEELRGIQEEVIGGLGLPYRVLDMPTEELGASAYRKYDIEVWMPGRGSWGEVSSASNCINYQALRLGIKMKRTVSPSSISTAPTVGNDPRYPTVHTLNATAAAIPRLIVAILENHGLENEKLVLPDTLKPFWLAGEKDPNVTWLHTGKLNVGSQSRLQRALAQVRSIAKKNGTNASTMVASFLILHELTALVPLVLLFYIFGALGVGASVLNWLLGHAEQQSSQDPTSLGARFQAWARLKEERFERYCRRKGYLGFEKQDAETIAAADELGKSSHLAGSFANMVAAYILVKTLIPVRIGASVALAGPFSRRVLEPLKTLARRTVSLRKRPNVAS
;
A
#
# COMPACT_ATOMS: atom_id res chain seq x y z
N MET A 1 6.44 30.86 -30.48
CA MET A 1 7.00 29.62 -29.88
C MET A 1 6.06 29.17 -28.77
N SER A 2 5.65 27.89 -28.76
CA SER A 2 4.80 27.38 -27.67
C SER A 2 5.60 27.30 -26.36
N ARG A 3 4.92 27.45 -25.20
CA ARG A 3 5.55 27.31 -23.86
C ARG A 3 6.35 26.01 -23.70
N SER A 4 5.95 24.96 -24.41
CA SER A 4 6.62 23.65 -24.43
C SER A 4 7.98 23.67 -25.16
N GLN A 5 8.09 24.40 -26.27
CA GLN A 5 9.32 24.52 -27.04
C GLN A 5 10.40 25.32 -26.30
N ALA A 6 10.02 26.39 -25.59
CA ALA A 6 10.95 27.19 -24.79
C ALA A 6 11.55 26.40 -23.61
N LEU A 7 10.73 25.60 -22.89
CA LEU A 7 11.18 24.81 -21.75
C LEU A 7 12.05 23.59 -22.16
N THR A 8 11.80 23.02 -23.34
CA THR A 8 12.61 21.91 -23.88
C THR A 8 14.03 22.37 -24.24
N ILE A 9 14.17 23.61 -24.73
CA ILE A 9 15.47 24.23 -25.02
C ILE A 9 16.25 24.50 -23.71
N VAL A 10 15.58 24.99 -22.67
CA VAL A 10 16.18 25.22 -21.33
C VAL A 10 16.71 23.91 -20.73
N ALA A 11 15.95 22.81 -20.85
CA ALA A 11 16.35 21.50 -20.32
C ALA A 11 17.56 20.88 -21.05
N LEU A 12 17.68 21.08 -22.37
CA LEU A 12 18.84 20.64 -23.16
C LEU A 12 20.11 21.43 -22.81
N GLN A 13 19.95 22.72 -22.51
CA GLN A 13 21.06 23.62 -22.17
C GLN A 13 21.62 23.36 -20.76
N LEU A 14 20.76 23.12 -19.76
CA LEU A 14 21.17 22.80 -18.37
C LEU A 14 22.07 21.56 -18.24
N ARG A 15 21.93 20.58 -19.14
CA ARG A 15 22.71 19.33 -19.11
C ARG A 15 24.16 19.53 -19.56
N SER A 16 24.43 20.51 -20.41
CA SER A 16 25.80 20.83 -20.86
C SER A 16 26.65 21.44 -19.73
N ALA A 17 26.03 22.15 -18.77
CA ALA A 17 26.71 22.76 -17.64
C ALA A 17 27.04 21.78 -16.49
N SER A 18 26.31 20.66 -16.36
CA SER A 18 26.52 19.70 -15.25
C SER A 18 27.59 18.62 -15.54
N MET A 19 28.13 18.55 -16.76
CA MET A 19 29.23 17.65 -17.11
C MET A 19 30.63 18.26 -16.90
N MET A 20 30.72 19.50 -16.40
CA MET A 20 31.99 20.21 -16.21
C MET A 20 32.04 20.91 -14.83
N VAL A 21 32.18 20.12 -13.77
CA VAL A 21 32.73 20.57 -12.49
C VAL A 21 34.00 19.75 -12.24
N PRO A 22 35.21 20.34 -12.26
CA PRO A 22 36.43 19.60 -11.98
C PRO A 22 36.54 19.36 -10.47
N GLY A 23 36.48 18.09 -10.07
CA GLY A 23 36.91 17.63 -8.76
C GLY A 23 38.43 17.61 -8.67
N SER A 24 38.93 17.92 -7.48
CA SER A 24 40.31 18.20 -7.09
C SER A 24 41.37 17.17 -7.50
N THR A 25 42.54 17.73 -7.83
CA THR A 25 43.92 17.21 -7.92
C THR A 25 44.34 16.10 -6.95
N GLY A 26 45.11 15.10 -7.44
CA GLY A 26 46.02 14.24 -6.64
C GLY A 26 46.22 12.81 -7.17
N PRO A 27 47.46 12.36 -7.56
CA PRO A 27 47.68 11.11 -8.31
C PRO A 27 48.22 9.95 -7.46
N ILE A 28 47.74 8.70 -7.65
CA ILE A 28 48.47 7.48 -7.22
C ILE A 28 48.29 6.36 -8.24
N LEU A 29 49.43 5.77 -8.59
CA LEU A 29 49.70 4.68 -9.52
C LEU A 29 49.02 3.34 -9.20
N ARG A 30 48.92 2.53 -10.28
CA ARG A 30 49.13 1.06 -10.41
C ARG A 30 47.92 0.12 -10.59
N THR A 31 48.12 -0.68 -11.65
CA THR A 31 47.73 -2.09 -11.91
C THR A 31 46.33 -2.42 -12.44
N LEU A 32 46.29 -2.60 -13.77
CA LEU A 32 45.30 -3.36 -14.53
C LEU A 32 45.36 -4.86 -14.19
N ARG A 33 44.23 -5.45 -13.83
CA ARG A 33 43.96 -6.91 -13.98
C ARG A 33 42.66 -7.09 -14.77
N ARG A 34 42.78 -7.75 -15.93
CA ARG A 34 41.67 -8.22 -16.79
C ARG A 34 40.94 -9.40 -16.14
N PRO A 35 39.63 -9.60 -16.33
CA PRO A 35 39.00 -10.90 -16.17
C PRO A 35 38.93 -11.67 -17.50
N ARG A 36 39.19 -12.98 -17.41
CA ARG A 36 39.20 -13.97 -18.49
C ARG A 36 37.78 -14.31 -18.97
N LEU A 37 37.61 -14.38 -20.30
CA LEU A 37 36.59 -15.16 -20.98
C LEU A 37 36.98 -16.65 -20.95
N LEU A 38 36.03 -17.54 -20.66
CA LEU A 38 36.12 -18.97 -20.95
C LEU A 38 35.04 -19.32 -21.98
N ARG A 39 35.52 -19.65 -23.18
CA ARG A 39 34.84 -20.31 -24.29
C ARG A 39 35.10 -21.80 -24.14
N LEU A 40 34.09 -22.64 -24.39
CA LEU A 40 34.28 -24.03 -24.78
C LEU A 40 33.28 -24.33 -25.91
N THR A 41 33.81 -24.89 -27.00
CA THR A 41 33.14 -25.26 -28.25
C THR A 41 33.32 -26.76 -28.49
N THR A 42 32.22 -27.40 -28.93
CA THR A 42 32.09 -28.48 -29.95
C THR A 42 32.76 -29.84 -29.69
N ASP A 43 32.28 -31.02 -30.11
CA ASP A 43 31.43 -31.52 -31.21
C ASP A 43 30.69 -32.83 -30.79
N VAL A 44 29.41 -33.05 -31.14
CA VAL A 44 28.85 -33.89 -32.26
C VAL A 44 29.15 -35.40 -32.21
N ASP A 45 28.11 -36.22 -32.02
CA ASP A 45 27.81 -37.34 -32.94
C ASP A 45 26.38 -37.90 -32.83
N CYS A 46 25.88 -38.44 -33.94
CA CYS A 46 24.49 -38.78 -34.26
C CYS A 46 24.16 -40.28 -34.06
N GLY A 47 22.92 -40.64 -33.70
CA GLY A 47 22.49 -42.06 -33.72
C GLY A 47 21.09 -42.35 -33.15
N SER A 48 20.20 -42.82 -34.01
CA SER A 48 18.77 -43.16 -33.83
C SER A 48 18.45 -44.42 -33.00
N ARG A 49 17.27 -44.46 -32.33
CA ARG A 49 16.15 -45.46 -32.43
C ARG A 49 15.38 -45.73 -31.12
N LEU A 50 14.04 -45.70 -31.27
CA LEU A 50 12.97 -46.58 -30.73
C LEU A 50 12.70 -46.72 -29.21
N ALA A 51 11.47 -46.32 -28.86
CA ALA A 51 10.47 -46.90 -27.93
C ALA A 51 10.89 -47.94 -26.88
N SER A 52 10.46 -47.73 -25.62
CA SER A 52 9.61 -48.69 -24.87
C SER A 52 9.26 -48.14 -23.48
N THR A 53 8.09 -48.54 -23.01
CA THR A 53 7.46 -48.25 -21.73
C THR A 53 8.19 -48.90 -20.55
N SER A 54 8.20 -48.26 -19.38
CA SER A 54 8.42 -48.99 -18.12
C SER A 54 7.67 -48.36 -16.94
N ARG A 55 6.62 -49.08 -16.58
CA ARG A 55 5.88 -49.14 -15.32
C ARG A 55 6.84 -49.27 -14.12
N ALA A 56 6.72 -48.41 -13.10
CA ALA A 56 7.40 -48.59 -11.82
C ALA A 56 6.37 -48.65 -10.68
N THR A 57 6.25 -49.85 -10.12
CA THR A 57 5.44 -50.24 -8.96
C THR A 57 5.96 -49.61 -7.67
N LEU A 58 5.07 -48.94 -6.92
CA LEU A 58 5.32 -48.46 -5.56
C LEU A 58 5.10 -49.60 -4.55
N GLY A 59 6.19 -50.02 -3.91
CA GLY A 59 6.19 -51.00 -2.83
C GLY A 59 5.69 -50.39 -1.52
N ILE A 60 4.66 -51.03 -0.95
CA ILE A 60 4.12 -50.79 0.38
C ILE A 60 5.07 -51.41 1.41
N ASN A 61 5.40 -50.68 2.48
CA ASN A 61 5.87 -51.30 3.72
C ASN A 61 5.04 -50.80 4.92
N LYS A 62 4.40 -51.75 5.59
CA LYS A 62 3.56 -51.59 6.78
C LYS A 62 4.37 -51.77 8.06
N SER A 63 3.91 -51.05 9.08
CA SER A 63 3.92 -51.35 10.53
C SER A 63 5.25 -51.42 11.29
N TYR A 64 5.36 -50.64 12.37
CA TYR A 64 5.27 -51.16 13.74
C TYR A 64 4.85 -50.08 14.75
N SER A 65 4.30 -50.54 15.87
CA SER A 65 3.39 -49.87 16.80
C SER A 65 4.03 -49.30 18.08
N ARG A 66 3.44 -48.20 18.57
CA ARG A 66 3.04 -47.94 19.98
C ARG A 66 4.12 -47.85 21.08
N ALA A 67 4.31 -46.65 21.65
CA ALA A 67 4.32 -46.40 23.10
C ALA A 67 4.34 -44.88 23.42
N SER A 68 3.46 -44.46 24.33
CA SER A 68 3.56 -43.23 25.15
C SER A 68 3.48 -43.69 26.62
N PRO A 69 3.67 -42.82 27.62
CA PRO A 69 4.78 -41.89 27.88
C PRO A 69 5.40 -42.14 29.28
N ALA A 70 6.61 -41.65 29.55
CA ALA A 70 7.14 -41.66 30.91
C ALA A 70 7.92 -40.40 31.27
N SER A 71 7.57 -39.90 32.45
CA SER A 71 8.16 -38.83 33.25
C SER A 71 9.63 -39.04 33.61
N SER A 72 10.41 -37.96 33.67
CA SER A 72 11.50 -37.68 34.63
C SER A 72 12.26 -36.45 34.14
N SER A 73 13.08 -35.74 34.89
CA SER A 73 13.16 -35.35 36.30
C SER A 73 14.12 -34.14 36.28
N LYS A 74 14.04 -33.27 37.28
CA LYS A 74 15.01 -32.19 37.47
C LYS A 74 16.36 -32.81 37.85
N ALA A 75 17.43 -32.46 37.14
CA ALA A 75 18.80 -32.63 37.61
C ALA A 75 19.63 -31.38 37.29
N ASN A 76 20.04 -30.69 38.36
CA ASN A 76 21.12 -29.71 38.35
C ASN A 76 22.45 -30.44 38.13
N ALA A 77 23.24 -30.00 37.16
CA ALA A 77 24.67 -30.29 37.14
C ALA A 77 25.43 -29.04 36.67
N ARG A 78 26.19 -28.46 37.60
CA ARG A 78 27.27 -27.50 37.33
C ARG A 78 28.49 -28.30 36.88
N SER A 79 29.06 -27.96 35.73
CA SER A 79 30.47 -28.21 35.44
C SER A 79 31.05 -27.01 34.71
N ASN A 80 32.12 -26.47 35.29
CA ASN A 80 32.99 -25.47 34.67
C ASN A 80 33.91 -26.18 33.67
N GLY A 81 34.05 -25.62 32.47
CA GLY A 81 34.99 -26.05 31.45
C GLY A 81 35.16 -24.97 30.38
N SER A 82 36.40 -24.54 30.22
CA SER A 82 36.94 -23.40 29.47
C SER A 82 36.78 -23.41 27.94
N ASP A 83 36.66 -22.18 27.40
CA ASP A 83 37.13 -21.67 26.10
C ASP A 83 37.12 -22.59 24.86
N ALA A 84 36.16 -22.33 23.97
CA ALA A 84 36.41 -22.24 22.53
C ALA A 84 35.30 -21.40 21.87
N THR A 85 35.69 -20.30 21.24
CA THR A 85 34.84 -19.43 20.43
C THR A 85 34.31 -20.18 19.21
N LEU A 86 33.11 -20.75 19.32
CA LEU A 86 32.23 -21.00 18.18
C LEU A 86 31.00 -20.10 18.31
N GLN A 87 30.74 -19.31 17.28
CA GLN A 87 29.51 -18.54 17.14
C GLN A 87 28.34 -19.52 17.11
N ASP A 88 27.53 -19.52 18.18
CA ASP A 88 26.28 -20.27 18.22
C ASP A 88 25.36 -19.83 17.06
N PRO A 89 24.71 -20.77 16.36
CA PRO A 89 23.64 -20.43 15.43
C PRO A 89 22.52 -19.71 16.20
N PRO A 90 21.82 -18.75 15.59
CA PRO A 90 20.83 -17.95 16.30
C PRO A 90 19.78 -18.89 16.89
N THR A 91 19.71 -18.92 18.21
CA THR A 91 18.66 -19.61 18.96
C THR A 91 17.32 -19.20 18.37
N ALA A 92 16.64 -20.15 17.74
CA ALA A 92 15.27 -19.97 17.29
C ALA A 92 14.43 -19.65 18.53
N HIS A 93 14.18 -18.36 18.77
CA HIS A 93 13.22 -17.93 19.75
C HIS A 93 11.88 -18.53 19.31
N TYR A 94 11.47 -19.62 19.96
CA TYR A 94 10.11 -20.11 19.91
C TYR A 94 9.21 -18.99 20.42
N HIS A 95 8.70 -18.17 19.50
CA HIS A 95 7.69 -17.19 19.81
C HIS A 95 6.49 -17.93 20.38
N LYS A 96 6.00 -17.48 21.54
CA LYS A 96 4.65 -17.84 21.98
C LYS A 96 3.72 -17.64 20.79
N SER A 97 2.91 -18.64 20.47
CA SER A 97 1.90 -18.55 19.43
C SER A 97 1.10 -17.25 19.65
N ARG A 98 1.07 -16.39 18.63
CA ARG A 98 0.25 -15.18 18.66
C ARG A 98 -1.20 -15.63 18.59
N ILE A 99 -1.89 -15.55 19.72
CA ILE A 99 -3.31 -15.87 19.80
C ILE A 99 -4.04 -14.58 19.45
N LEU A 100 -5.02 -14.69 18.53
CA LEU A 100 -5.94 -13.59 18.29
C LEU A 100 -6.55 -13.18 19.64
N PRO A 101 -6.68 -11.87 19.93
CA PRO A 101 -7.35 -11.49 21.15
C PRO A 101 -8.71 -12.17 21.19
N LEU A 102 -9.05 -12.70 22.36
CA LEU A 102 -10.43 -13.03 22.70
C LEU A 102 -11.24 -11.81 22.29
N GLN A 103 -12.25 -12.00 21.43
CA GLN A 103 -13.02 -10.88 20.92
C GLN A 103 -13.63 -10.19 22.14
N HIS A 104 -13.06 -9.07 22.57
CA HIS A 104 -13.32 -8.54 23.90
C HIS A 104 -14.83 -8.31 24.03
N PRO A 105 -15.50 -9.02 24.93
CA PRO A 105 -16.79 -8.59 25.36
C PRO A 105 -16.55 -7.34 26.20
N GLY A 106 -16.94 -6.18 25.69
CA GLY A 106 -16.94 -4.96 26.49
C GLY A 106 -17.79 -5.14 27.75
N ARG A 107 -17.86 -4.08 28.59
CA ARG A 107 -18.75 -3.99 29.75
C ARG A 107 -20.25 -3.88 29.37
N GLY A 108 -20.68 -4.64 28.36
CA GLY A 108 -21.91 -4.40 27.60
C GLY A 108 -21.71 -3.43 26.43
N VAL A 109 -22.74 -3.32 25.60
CA VAL A 109 -22.76 -2.49 24.38
C VAL A 109 -23.54 -1.22 24.68
N SER A 110 -23.05 -0.03 24.29
CA SER A 110 -23.79 1.22 24.54
C SER A 110 -25.06 1.31 23.68
N ASN A 111 -26.10 1.97 24.19
CA ASN A 111 -27.33 2.19 23.42
C ASN A 111 -27.04 2.97 22.14
N GLU A 112 -26.12 3.93 22.22
CA GLU A 112 -25.69 4.72 21.07
C GLU A 112 -25.03 3.86 19.98
N PHE A 113 -24.20 2.88 20.36
CA PHE A 113 -23.63 1.92 19.41
C PHE A 113 -24.71 1.02 18.79
N ILE A 114 -25.68 0.56 19.59
CA ILE A 114 -26.82 -0.23 19.09
C ILE A 114 -27.63 0.58 18.07
N ASP A 115 -27.91 1.85 18.37
CA ASP A 115 -28.69 2.73 17.50
C ASP A 115 -27.91 3.09 16.22
N GLN A 116 -26.60 3.29 16.31
CA GLN A 116 -25.72 3.47 15.14
C GLN A 116 -25.71 2.23 14.25
N ALA A 117 -25.57 1.04 14.83
CA ALA A 117 -25.60 -0.21 14.08
C ALA A 117 -26.97 -0.43 13.41
N LYS A 118 -28.08 -0.12 14.10
CA LYS A 118 -29.43 -0.16 13.53
C LYS A 118 -29.54 0.75 12.31
N ARG A 119 -29.08 2.01 12.41
CA ARG A 119 -29.07 2.95 11.27
C ARG A 119 -28.23 2.42 10.10
N ALA A 120 -27.04 1.88 10.39
CA ALA A 120 -26.18 1.32 9.34
C ALA A 120 -26.85 0.12 8.63
N MET A 121 -27.51 -0.78 9.37
CA MET A 121 -28.26 -1.89 8.78
C MET A 121 -29.44 -1.41 7.93
N GLN A 122 -30.18 -0.39 8.39
CA GLN A 122 -31.29 0.21 7.63
C GLN A 122 -30.83 0.85 6.32
N LEU A 123 -29.74 1.63 6.35
CA LEU A 123 -29.17 2.26 5.15
C LEU A 123 -28.71 1.25 4.11
N ARG A 124 -28.29 0.06 4.54
CA ARG A 124 -27.81 -1.03 3.67
C ARG A 124 -28.88 -2.06 3.32
N ASN A 125 -30.14 -1.81 3.70
CA ASN A 125 -31.24 -2.75 3.49
C ASN A 125 -30.96 -4.16 4.05
N MET A 126 -30.24 -4.23 5.17
CA MET A 126 -29.89 -5.49 5.84
C MET A 126 -30.96 -5.90 6.84
N LYS A 127 -31.29 -7.19 6.88
CA LYS A 127 -32.22 -7.75 7.87
C LYS A 127 -31.62 -7.69 9.27
N TYR A 128 -32.43 -7.28 10.24
CA TYR A 128 -32.08 -7.32 11.66
C TYR A 128 -33.32 -7.65 12.50
N HIS A 129 -33.13 -8.23 13.68
CA HIS A 129 -34.21 -8.58 14.60
C HIS A 129 -34.29 -7.58 15.75
N GLU A 130 -35.44 -6.93 15.93
CA GLU A 130 -35.67 -6.00 17.07
C GLU A 130 -35.51 -6.71 18.42
N VAL A 131 -35.79 -8.02 18.48
CA VAL A 131 -35.60 -8.86 19.67
C VAL A 131 -34.13 -8.88 20.11
N ASP A 132 -33.19 -8.99 19.16
CA ASP A 132 -31.75 -9.00 19.46
C ASP A 132 -31.28 -7.64 19.99
N LEU A 133 -31.79 -6.54 19.43
CA LEU A 133 -31.47 -5.19 19.88
C LEU A 133 -31.98 -4.94 21.31
N LYS A 134 -33.21 -5.36 21.61
CA LYS A 134 -33.79 -5.29 22.95
C LYS A 134 -32.99 -6.14 23.94
N TRP A 135 -32.68 -7.38 23.56
CA TRP A 135 -31.88 -8.29 24.38
C TRP A 135 -30.51 -7.72 24.69
N LEU A 136 -29.83 -7.06 23.74
CA LEU A 136 -28.52 -6.42 23.99
C LEU A 136 -28.60 -5.27 25.01
N ARG A 137 -29.69 -4.48 24.98
CA ARG A 137 -29.92 -3.41 25.95
C ARG A 137 -30.12 -3.98 27.36
N GLU A 138 -30.91 -5.04 27.48
CA GLU A 138 -31.13 -5.76 28.75
C GLU A 138 -29.84 -6.44 29.24
N ALA A 139 -29.10 -7.08 28.34
CA ALA A 139 -27.84 -7.77 28.63
C ALA A 139 -26.78 -6.83 29.23
N ARG A 140 -26.80 -5.55 28.88
CA ARG A 140 -25.92 -4.54 29.50
C ARG A 140 -26.25 -4.36 30.98
N HIS A 141 -27.53 -4.26 31.33
CA HIS A 141 -27.97 -4.12 32.72
C HIS A 141 -27.68 -5.38 33.54
N THR A 142 -27.86 -6.56 32.94
CA THR A 142 -27.52 -7.83 33.62
C THR A 142 -26.02 -7.95 33.85
N LEU A 143 -25.17 -7.61 32.87
CA LEU A 143 -23.71 -7.60 33.06
C LEU A 143 -23.27 -6.60 34.15
N PHE A 144 -23.90 -5.43 34.22
CA PHE A 144 -23.58 -4.45 35.27
C PHE A 144 -23.92 -4.98 36.66
N SER A 145 -25.11 -5.58 36.83
CA SER A 145 -25.52 -6.14 38.13
C SER A 145 -24.74 -7.41 38.51
N LEU A 146 -24.34 -8.23 37.53
CA LEU A 146 -23.41 -9.35 37.76
C LEU A 146 -22.06 -8.83 38.24
N HIS A 147 -21.50 -7.80 37.60
CA HIS A 147 -20.21 -7.25 37.99
C HIS A 147 -20.24 -6.62 39.40
N GLU A 148 -21.31 -5.92 39.76
CA GLU A 148 -21.50 -5.36 41.11
C GLU A 148 -21.49 -6.47 42.17
N LYS A 149 -22.27 -7.54 41.96
CA LYS A 149 -22.28 -8.72 42.83
C LYS A 149 -20.92 -9.44 42.86
N GLU A 150 -20.22 -9.49 41.74
CA GLU A 150 -18.90 -10.12 41.65
C GLU A 150 -17.90 -9.37 42.54
N MET A 151 -17.93 -8.04 42.49
CA MET A 151 -17.10 -7.17 43.32
C MET A 151 -17.42 -7.33 44.81
N GLU A 152 -18.70 -7.41 45.19
CA GLU A 152 -19.13 -7.69 46.56
C GLU A 152 -18.62 -9.05 47.06
N LEU A 153 -18.80 -10.11 46.28
CA LEU A 153 -18.35 -11.46 46.62
C LEU A 153 -16.82 -11.55 46.69
N GLN A 154 -16.09 -10.84 45.82
CA GLN A 154 -14.62 -10.76 45.87
C GLN A 154 -14.14 -10.03 47.13
N GLN A 155 -14.82 -8.95 47.54
CA GLN A 155 -14.54 -8.26 48.80
C GLN A 155 -14.82 -9.17 50.01
N GLU A 156 -15.95 -9.88 50.01
CA GLU A 156 -16.29 -10.85 51.05
C GLU A 156 -15.27 -11.99 51.09
N GLN A 157 -14.85 -12.52 49.95
CA GLN A 157 -13.81 -13.55 49.86
C GLN A 157 -12.48 -13.06 50.45
N LYS A 158 -12.09 -11.80 50.18
CA LYS A 158 -10.90 -11.17 50.75
C LYS A 158 -11.02 -11.03 52.28
N LYS A 159 -12.19 -10.64 52.78
CA LYS A 159 -12.47 -10.54 54.22
C LYS A 159 -12.40 -11.91 54.91
N LEU A 160 -13.07 -12.92 54.36
CA LEU A 160 -13.02 -14.30 54.83
C LEU A 160 -11.60 -14.87 54.85
N LYS A 161 -10.80 -14.58 53.81
CA LYS A 161 -9.38 -14.98 53.77
C LYS A 161 -8.58 -14.33 54.90
N ASN A 162 -8.83 -13.05 55.18
CA ASN A 162 -8.20 -12.34 56.31
C ASN A 162 -8.64 -12.91 57.66
N ASP A 163 -9.93 -13.22 57.83
CA ASP A 163 -10.49 -13.79 59.06
C ASP A 163 -9.96 -15.21 59.31
N MET A 164 -9.88 -16.05 58.27
CA MET A 164 -9.23 -17.36 58.34
C MET A 164 -7.75 -17.24 58.70
N HIS A 165 -7.01 -16.28 58.12
CA HIS A 165 -5.61 -16.01 58.49
C HIS A 165 -5.47 -15.53 59.94
N LYS A 166 -6.42 -14.71 60.43
CA LYS A 166 -6.46 -14.25 61.83
C LYS A 166 -6.68 -15.41 62.78
N HIS A 167 -7.63 -16.31 62.50
CA HIS A 167 -7.86 -17.54 63.26
C HIS A 167 -6.64 -18.46 63.27
N LEU A 168 -6.01 -18.69 62.10
CA LEU A 168 -4.75 -19.46 62.02
C LEU A 168 -3.63 -18.86 62.88
N ARG A 169 -3.49 -17.53 62.89
CA ARG A 169 -2.52 -16.83 63.74
C ARG A 169 -2.84 -16.97 65.22
N LEU A 170 -4.12 -16.85 65.60
CA LEU A 170 -4.57 -17.02 67.00
C LEU A 170 -4.35 -18.44 67.48
N ARG A 171 -4.71 -19.45 66.68
CA ARG A 171 -4.46 -20.87 66.96
C ARG A 171 -2.96 -21.19 67.09
N ASN A 172 -2.12 -20.64 66.21
CA ASN A 172 -0.66 -20.79 66.31
C ASN A 172 -0.09 -20.11 67.56
N LYS A 173 -0.62 -18.93 67.95
CA LYS A 173 -0.25 -18.27 69.20
C LYS A 173 -0.70 -19.06 70.43
N ALA A 174 -1.90 -19.62 70.43
CA ALA A 174 -2.44 -20.45 71.49
C ALA A 174 -1.61 -21.73 71.65
N SER A 175 -1.33 -22.45 70.56
CA SER A 175 -0.43 -23.61 70.52
C SER A 175 0.97 -23.30 71.06
N LYS A 176 1.53 -22.12 70.73
CA LYS A 176 2.84 -21.69 71.24
C LYS A 176 2.81 -21.31 72.74
N LYS A 177 1.66 -20.87 73.25
CA LYS A 177 1.42 -20.56 74.67
C LYS A 177 1.18 -21.83 75.49
N GLU A 178 0.46 -22.81 74.93
CA GLU A 178 0.22 -24.15 75.49
C GLU A 178 1.55 -24.92 75.60
N LYS A 179 2.39 -24.88 74.54
CA LYS A 179 3.74 -25.47 74.54
C LYS A 179 4.66 -24.84 75.59
N ARG A 180 4.61 -23.51 75.75
CA ARG A 180 5.32 -22.81 76.84
C ARG A 180 4.80 -23.15 78.24
N LYS A 181 3.53 -23.52 78.40
CA LYS A 181 2.94 -23.94 79.69
C LYS A 181 3.36 -25.37 80.03
N THR A 182 3.38 -26.28 79.06
CA THR A 182 3.89 -27.65 79.26
C THR A 182 5.39 -27.69 79.51
N ASP A 183 6.17 -26.81 78.86
CA ASP A 183 7.62 -26.70 79.11
C ASP A 183 7.93 -26.12 80.50
N VAL A 184 7.01 -25.36 81.12
CA VAL A 184 7.14 -24.82 82.49
C VAL A 184 6.64 -25.81 83.55
N ALA A 185 5.58 -26.59 83.27
CA ALA A 185 5.08 -27.65 84.15
C ALA A 185 6.02 -28.86 84.25
N ALA A 186 6.79 -29.15 83.19
CA ALA A 186 7.84 -30.17 83.21
C ALA A 186 9.11 -29.74 84.00
N GLY A 187 9.17 -28.49 84.48
CA GLY A 187 10.30 -27.93 85.23
C GLY A 187 10.08 -27.82 86.74
N SER A 188 8.97 -28.33 87.29
CA SER A 188 8.61 -28.16 88.71
C SER A 188 8.14 -29.44 89.40
N GLU A 189 8.74 -30.59 89.10
CA GLU A 189 8.69 -31.78 89.96
C GLU A 189 10.12 -32.20 90.35
N GLU A 190 10.64 -31.60 91.42
CA GLU A 190 11.60 -32.26 92.29
C GLU A 190 11.67 -31.52 93.65
N VAL A 191 11.56 -32.30 94.74
CA VAL A 191 11.96 -32.02 96.15
C VAL A 191 10.84 -31.82 97.22
N LYS A 192 10.51 -32.95 97.88
CA LYS A 192 10.41 -33.26 99.35
C LYS A 192 9.15 -33.00 100.23
N SER A 193 8.50 -34.12 100.56
CA SER A 193 8.23 -34.78 101.89
C SER A 193 7.66 -34.05 103.14
N ALA A 194 6.55 -34.65 103.65
CA ALA A 194 6.26 -35.13 105.03
C ALA A 194 5.04 -34.53 105.80
N ASP A 195 4.30 -35.46 106.42
CA ASP A 195 3.27 -35.43 107.49
C ASP A 195 1.74 -35.19 107.21
N GLU A 196 0.94 -36.13 107.78
CA GLU A 196 -0.54 -36.24 107.92
C GLU A 196 -1.08 -35.41 109.13
N PRO A 197 -2.42 -35.31 109.44
CA PRO A 197 -3.63 -35.82 108.76
C PRO A 197 -4.82 -34.81 108.61
N ALA A 198 -5.83 -35.22 107.82
CA ALA A 198 -7.28 -34.92 107.86
C ALA A 198 -7.84 -33.48 107.94
N SER A 199 -8.58 -33.05 106.90
CA SER A 199 -9.95 -32.49 107.00
C SER A 199 -10.56 -32.19 105.61
N GLU A 200 -11.85 -32.48 105.46
CA GLU A 200 -12.70 -32.22 104.29
C GLU A 200 -12.72 -30.75 103.83
N SER A 201 -12.66 -30.50 102.52
CA SER A 201 -13.56 -29.54 101.84
C SER A 201 -13.38 -29.58 100.32
N SER A 202 -14.47 -29.93 99.64
CA SER A 202 -14.93 -29.48 98.31
C SER A 202 -13.97 -28.68 97.42
N GLU A 203 -13.63 -29.20 96.24
CA GLU A 203 -13.39 -28.40 95.03
C GLU A 203 -13.61 -29.24 93.77
N THR A 204 -14.86 -29.29 93.32
CA THR A 204 -15.22 -29.61 91.93
C THR A 204 -15.52 -28.28 91.21
N SER A 205 -14.70 -27.89 90.25
CA SER A 205 -15.06 -27.19 88.99
C SER A 205 -13.91 -26.32 88.48
N GLU A 206 -13.15 -26.77 87.47
CA GLU A 206 -12.38 -25.82 86.62
C GLU A 206 -11.90 -26.39 85.27
N THR A 207 -12.30 -27.61 84.87
CA THR A 207 -11.85 -28.24 83.61
C THR A 207 -12.83 -28.13 82.43
N SER A 208 -13.99 -27.48 82.58
CA SER A 208 -15.03 -27.45 81.52
C SER A 208 -14.97 -26.25 80.56
N THR A 209 -14.22 -25.19 80.87
CA THR A 209 -14.26 -23.93 80.09
C THR A 209 -13.29 -23.88 78.91
N ASP A 210 -12.13 -24.55 78.97
CA ASP A 210 -11.10 -24.49 77.92
C ASP A 210 -11.39 -25.42 76.72
N ALA A 211 -12.14 -26.52 76.94
CA ALA A 211 -12.58 -27.42 75.86
C ALA A 211 -13.70 -26.79 75.00
N SER A 212 -14.64 -26.10 75.66
CA SER A 212 -15.74 -25.38 75.00
C SER A 212 -15.24 -24.29 74.04
N ALA A 213 -14.21 -23.52 74.44
CA ALA A 213 -13.63 -22.46 73.60
C ALA A 213 -12.88 -23.00 72.36
N LYS A 214 -12.28 -24.19 72.46
CA LYS A 214 -11.58 -24.87 71.35
C LYS A 214 -12.59 -25.40 70.31
N ASP A 215 -13.68 -25.99 70.78
CA ASP A 215 -14.77 -26.49 69.94
C ASP A 215 -15.52 -25.35 69.22
N GLU A 216 -15.75 -24.22 69.89
CA GLU A 216 -16.34 -23.02 69.26
C GLU A 216 -15.46 -22.44 68.14
N GLN A 217 -14.14 -22.38 68.34
CA GLN A 217 -13.21 -21.91 67.31
C GLN A 217 -13.15 -22.86 66.09
N ASP A 218 -13.19 -24.17 66.31
CA ASP A 218 -13.19 -25.15 65.23
C ASP A 218 -14.54 -25.21 64.49
N GLN A 219 -15.67 -25.00 65.18
CA GLN A 219 -16.99 -24.82 64.55
C GLN A 219 -17.03 -23.56 63.69
N HIS A 220 -16.55 -22.43 64.22
CA HIS A 220 -16.49 -21.17 63.48
C HIS A 220 -15.56 -21.27 62.25
N MET A 221 -14.42 -21.97 62.36
CA MET A 221 -13.55 -22.24 61.21
C MET A 221 -14.19 -23.15 60.15
N LYS A 222 -15.01 -24.14 60.55
CA LYS A 222 -15.81 -24.95 59.61
C LYS A 222 -16.83 -24.08 58.88
N GLU A 223 -17.48 -23.15 59.56
CA GLU A 223 -18.46 -22.23 58.99
C GLU A 223 -17.81 -21.25 57.98
N LEU A 224 -16.68 -20.64 58.34
CA LEU A 224 -15.90 -19.79 57.43
C LEU A 224 -15.49 -20.54 56.15
N ARG A 225 -15.02 -21.80 56.27
CA ARG A 225 -14.68 -22.64 55.12
C ARG A 225 -15.91 -22.97 54.26
N LYS A 226 -17.06 -23.25 54.87
CA LYS A 226 -18.33 -23.51 54.17
C LYS A 226 -18.76 -22.28 53.36
N ARG A 227 -18.71 -21.08 53.95
CA ARG A 227 -19.02 -19.83 53.24
C ARG A 227 -18.02 -19.57 52.11
N ALA A 228 -16.73 -19.74 52.33
CA ALA A 228 -15.70 -19.58 51.29
C ALA A 228 -15.93 -20.53 50.09
N LYS A 229 -16.33 -21.78 50.34
CA LYS A 229 -16.68 -22.73 49.28
C LYS A 229 -17.94 -22.27 48.51
N LYS A 230 -18.95 -21.77 49.21
CA LYS A 230 -20.18 -21.24 48.61
C LYS A 230 -19.89 -20.03 47.72
N ILE A 231 -19.10 -19.06 48.19
CA ILE A 231 -18.70 -17.88 47.39
C ILE A 231 -17.92 -18.30 46.15
N LYS A 232 -17.01 -19.27 46.27
CA LYS A 232 -16.28 -19.80 45.11
C LYS A 232 -17.23 -20.36 44.05
N GLN A 233 -18.26 -21.10 44.47
CA GLN A 233 -19.27 -21.65 43.57
C GLN A 233 -20.16 -20.56 42.96
N GLU A 234 -20.54 -19.53 43.73
CA GLU A 234 -21.28 -18.36 43.24
C GLU A 234 -20.47 -17.61 42.17
N LEU A 235 -19.19 -17.34 42.41
CA LEU A 235 -18.28 -16.70 41.44
C LEU A 235 -18.13 -17.54 40.16
N GLU A 236 -18.02 -18.86 40.27
CA GLU A 236 -17.91 -19.74 39.10
C GLU A 236 -19.19 -19.72 38.25
N ASN A 237 -20.37 -19.76 38.89
CA ASN A 237 -21.64 -19.68 38.19
C ASN A 237 -21.83 -18.32 37.51
N MET A 238 -21.47 -17.22 38.19
CA MET A 238 -21.52 -15.88 37.62
C MET A 238 -20.56 -15.74 36.43
N SER A 239 -19.35 -16.28 36.52
CA SER A 239 -18.40 -16.30 35.40
C SER A 239 -18.98 -17.01 34.17
N LYS A 240 -19.69 -18.13 34.35
CA LYS A 240 -20.36 -18.84 33.25
C LYS A 240 -21.49 -18.00 32.64
N GLN A 241 -22.33 -17.39 33.47
CA GLN A 241 -23.39 -16.49 33.00
C GLN A 241 -22.85 -15.29 32.23
N GLU A 242 -21.76 -14.68 32.71
CA GLU A 242 -21.09 -13.62 31.98
C GLU A 242 -20.60 -14.13 30.62
N GLU A 243 -19.93 -15.27 30.57
CA GLU A 243 -19.42 -15.86 29.34
C GLU A 243 -20.53 -16.15 28.31
N GLU A 244 -21.66 -16.71 28.75
CA GLU A 244 -22.85 -16.95 27.90
C GLU A 244 -23.42 -15.65 27.32
N ILE A 245 -23.63 -14.63 28.16
CA ILE A 245 -24.13 -13.32 27.72
C ILE A 245 -23.14 -12.70 26.72
N ARG A 246 -21.85 -12.81 27.00
CA ARG A 246 -20.78 -12.28 26.16
C ARG A 246 -20.70 -12.99 24.81
N ALA A 247 -20.80 -14.32 24.78
CA ALA A 247 -20.79 -15.12 23.57
C ALA A 247 -22.02 -14.81 22.68
N LYS A 248 -23.21 -14.72 23.27
CA LYS A 248 -24.43 -14.33 22.53
C LYS A 248 -24.35 -12.90 22.02
N SER A 249 -23.86 -11.95 22.83
CA SER A 249 -23.64 -10.57 22.40
C SER A 249 -22.66 -10.48 21.23
N LEU A 250 -21.62 -11.30 21.26
CA LEU A 250 -20.64 -11.35 20.18
C LEU A 250 -21.25 -11.89 18.89
N LYS A 251 -21.99 -13.00 18.96
CA LYS A 251 -22.67 -13.61 17.81
C LYS A 251 -23.58 -12.61 17.09
N ILE A 252 -24.31 -11.78 17.84
CA ILE A 252 -25.14 -10.70 17.30
C ILE A 252 -24.26 -9.62 16.66
N ARG A 253 -23.22 -9.14 17.34
CA ARG A 253 -22.38 -8.04 16.82
C ARG A 253 -21.54 -8.41 15.60
N ILE A 254 -21.17 -9.68 15.44
CA ILE A 254 -20.43 -10.14 14.25
C ILE A 254 -21.29 -10.02 12.98
N SER A 255 -22.63 -10.06 13.08
CA SER A 255 -23.49 -9.86 11.90
C SER A 255 -23.64 -8.39 11.48
N TRP A 256 -23.19 -7.44 12.31
CA TRP A 256 -23.38 -6.03 12.04
C TRP A 256 -22.34 -5.48 11.06
N PRO A 257 -22.78 -4.65 10.09
CA PRO A 257 -21.89 -3.98 9.16
C PRO A 257 -21.16 -2.84 9.86
N ASN A 258 -20.19 -2.28 9.15
CA ASN A 258 -19.59 -1.00 9.49
C ASN A 258 -20.61 0.13 9.30
N HIS A 259 -20.33 1.30 9.89
CA HIS A 259 -21.06 2.51 9.52
C HIS A 259 -20.64 2.98 8.12
N CYS A 260 -21.37 3.94 7.54
CA CYS A 260 -21.12 4.46 6.20
C CYS A 260 -20.54 5.88 6.28
N HIS A 261 -19.69 6.24 5.32
CA HIS A 261 -19.21 7.60 5.15
C HIS A 261 -20.38 8.54 4.80
N PRO A 262 -20.42 9.79 5.30
CA PRO A 262 -21.51 10.74 5.05
C PRO A 262 -21.81 10.96 3.56
N ASP A 263 -20.76 11.04 2.74
CA ASP A 263 -20.87 11.23 1.29
C ASP A 263 -21.28 9.98 0.48
N VAL A 264 -21.44 8.81 1.11
CA VAL A 264 -21.82 7.59 0.36
C VAL A 264 -23.22 7.75 -0.23
N PRO A 265 -23.43 7.49 -1.53
CA PRO A 265 -24.76 7.54 -2.13
C PRO A 265 -25.70 6.54 -1.45
N VAL A 266 -26.96 6.91 -1.22
CA VAL A 266 -27.90 6.04 -0.50
C VAL A 266 -28.76 5.25 -1.49
N GLY A 267 -28.91 3.95 -1.26
CA GLY A 267 -29.84 3.08 -1.97
C GLY A 267 -29.18 1.94 -2.76
N PRO A 268 -29.86 1.39 -3.79
CA PRO A 268 -29.40 0.24 -4.58
C PRO A 268 -28.33 0.63 -5.60
N GLU A 269 -27.73 -0.37 -6.26
CA GLU A 269 -26.66 -0.23 -7.28
C GLU A 269 -26.87 0.90 -8.30
N GLY A 270 -28.10 1.08 -8.81
CA GLY A 270 -28.42 2.13 -9.79
C GLY A 270 -28.21 3.57 -9.28
N ASN A 271 -28.10 3.77 -7.97
CA ASN A 271 -27.79 5.06 -7.33
C ASN A 271 -26.28 5.33 -7.20
N ALA A 272 -25.41 4.42 -7.69
CA ALA A 272 -23.98 4.68 -7.77
C ALA A 272 -23.72 6.00 -8.51
N VAL A 273 -22.77 6.78 -8.00
CA VAL A 273 -22.46 8.11 -8.56
C VAL A 273 -21.21 8.02 -9.42
N LEU A 274 -21.27 8.57 -10.63
CA LEU A 274 -20.13 8.61 -11.53
C LEU A 274 -19.08 9.61 -11.02
N VAL A 275 -17.88 9.13 -10.70
CA VAL A 275 -16.77 9.98 -10.24
C VAL A 275 -15.95 10.49 -11.42
N SER A 276 -15.59 9.60 -12.35
CA SER A 276 -14.85 9.98 -13.55
C SER A 276 -14.96 8.92 -14.66
N VAL A 277 -14.73 9.34 -15.90
CA VAL A 277 -14.58 8.46 -17.07
C VAL A 277 -13.30 8.81 -17.79
N LYS A 278 -12.53 7.80 -18.19
CA LYS A 278 -11.34 7.98 -19.02
C LYS A 278 -11.34 6.99 -20.16
N ASP A 279 -10.91 7.48 -21.32
CA ASP A 279 -10.82 6.72 -22.55
C ASP A 279 -9.50 7.06 -23.25
N PRO A 280 -8.38 6.43 -22.85
CA PRO A 280 -7.05 6.83 -23.32
C PRO A 280 -6.84 6.68 -24.82
N LEU A 281 -7.57 5.77 -25.46
CA LEU A 281 -7.42 5.40 -26.87
C LEU A 281 -8.65 5.74 -27.72
N ASN A 282 -9.63 6.46 -27.16
CA ASN A 282 -10.90 6.78 -27.82
C ASN A 282 -11.65 5.52 -28.32
N LEU A 283 -11.70 4.48 -27.50
CA LEU A 283 -12.34 3.20 -27.78
C LEU A 283 -13.81 3.16 -27.33
N LEU A 284 -14.22 4.08 -26.46
CA LEU A 284 -15.56 4.08 -25.89
C LEU A 284 -16.58 4.53 -26.96
N PRO A 285 -17.72 3.80 -27.11
CA PRO A 285 -18.78 4.19 -28.03
C PRO A 285 -19.25 5.64 -27.87
N THR A 286 -19.65 6.27 -28.96
CA THR A 286 -20.06 7.69 -29.02
C THR A 286 -21.29 7.99 -28.15
N GLU A 287 -22.14 6.99 -27.91
CA GLU A 287 -23.29 7.06 -27.01
C GLU A 287 -22.89 7.44 -25.57
N PHE A 288 -21.66 7.12 -25.18
CA PHE A 288 -21.10 7.45 -23.88
C PHE A 288 -20.31 8.76 -23.86
N ASP A 289 -20.28 9.53 -24.94
CA ASP A 289 -19.58 10.83 -24.97
C ASP A 289 -20.11 11.80 -23.91
N VAL A 290 -21.41 11.74 -23.63
CA VAL A 290 -22.03 12.51 -22.53
C VAL A 290 -21.33 12.20 -21.21
N MET A 291 -20.99 10.94 -20.91
CA MET A 291 -20.30 10.58 -19.66
C MET A 291 -18.91 11.20 -19.52
N LYS A 292 -18.27 11.63 -20.63
CA LYS A 292 -16.95 12.25 -20.65
C LYS A 292 -16.99 13.74 -20.28
N GLU A 293 -18.18 14.36 -20.30
CA GLU A 293 -18.33 15.80 -20.04
C GLU A 293 -18.07 16.13 -18.56
N SER A 294 -17.35 17.23 -18.32
CA SER A 294 -16.85 17.55 -16.97
C SER A 294 -17.93 17.88 -15.94
N TRP A 295 -19.12 18.30 -16.39
CA TRP A 295 -20.24 18.65 -15.49
C TRP A 295 -20.99 17.41 -14.95
N ASN A 296 -20.72 16.22 -15.49
CA ASN A 296 -21.32 14.96 -15.07
C ASN A 296 -20.61 14.30 -13.87
N GLN A 297 -19.40 14.76 -13.56
CA GLN A 297 -18.60 14.21 -12.47
C GLN A 297 -19.24 14.53 -11.11
N SER A 298 -19.49 13.49 -10.33
CA SER A 298 -20.00 13.54 -8.96
C SER A 298 -21.40 14.16 -8.77
N ALA A 299 -22.20 14.24 -9.84
CA ALA A 299 -23.54 14.83 -9.80
C ALA A 299 -24.66 13.87 -10.28
N ILE A 300 -24.34 12.90 -11.14
CA ILE A 300 -25.33 12.07 -11.83
C ILE A 300 -25.17 10.60 -11.45
N GLN A 301 -26.30 9.90 -11.31
CA GLN A 301 -26.33 8.48 -10.93
C GLN A 301 -26.26 7.59 -12.17
N VAL A 302 -25.77 6.36 -11.99
CA VAL A 302 -25.60 5.39 -13.10
C VAL A 302 -26.90 5.16 -13.86
N LYS A 303 -28.04 5.11 -13.18
CA LYS A 303 -29.36 4.92 -13.80
C LYS A 303 -29.78 6.01 -14.79
N ASP A 304 -29.17 7.20 -14.72
CA ASP A 304 -29.53 8.35 -15.55
C ASP A 304 -28.72 8.39 -16.86
N PHE A 305 -27.73 7.52 -17.02
CA PHE A 305 -26.89 7.46 -18.22
C PHE A 305 -27.48 6.53 -19.30
N PRO A 306 -27.17 6.80 -20.58
CA PRO A 306 -27.65 5.95 -21.67
C PRO A 306 -27.10 4.53 -21.55
N ASN A 307 -27.92 3.57 -21.99
CA ASN A 307 -27.44 2.22 -22.25
C ASN A 307 -26.47 2.27 -23.44
N GLY A 308 -25.40 1.47 -23.35
CA GLY A 308 -24.45 1.31 -24.46
C GLY A 308 -25.03 0.51 -25.61
N PRO A 309 -24.26 0.34 -26.69
CA PRO A 309 -24.64 -0.56 -27.78
C PRO A 309 -24.79 -2.00 -27.26
N GLU A 310 -25.61 -2.78 -27.98
CA GLU A 310 -25.77 -4.22 -27.70
C GLU A 310 -24.43 -4.97 -27.82
N ALA A 311 -24.37 -6.15 -27.22
CA ALA A 311 -23.20 -7.02 -27.25
C ALA A 311 -22.80 -7.35 -28.71
N ASP A 312 -21.52 -7.16 -29.06
CA ASP A 312 -20.96 -7.54 -30.35
C ASP A 312 -20.40 -8.97 -30.29
N PRO A 313 -21.06 -9.97 -30.89
CA PRO A 313 -20.59 -11.35 -30.81
C PRO A 313 -19.22 -11.58 -31.45
N LYS A 314 -18.79 -10.71 -32.37
CA LYS A 314 -17.46 -10.80 -33.01
C LYS A 314 -16.34 -10.37 -32.07
N ARG A 315 -16.68 -9.61 -31.03
CA ARG A 315 -15.76 -9.14 -29.99
C ARG A 315 -15.83 -10.00 -28.74
N ASP A 316 -16.62 -11.08 -28.72
CA ASP A 316 -16.68 -12.00 -27.58
C ASP A 316 -15.28 -12.58 -27.27
N HIS A 317 -14.86 -12.49 -26.02
CA HIS A 317 -13.51 -12.87 -25.60
C HIS A 317 -13.17 -14.35 -25.85
N LEU A 318 -14.15 -15.27 -25.82
CA LEU A 318 -13.88 -16.69 -26.13
C LEU A 318 -13.66 -16.89 -27.63
N LEU A 319 -14.46 -16.19 -28.45
CA LEU A 319 -14.27 -16.20 -29.91
C LEU A 319 -12.90 -15.61 -30.28
N VAL A 320 -12.56 -14.44 -29.75
CA VAL A 320 -11.26 -13.79 -29.96
C VAL A 320 -10.11 -14.70 -29.54
N ALA A 321 -10.21 -15.34 -28.37
CA ALA A 321 -9.18 -16.28 -27.91
C ALA A 321 -9.03 -17.47 -28.87
N SER A 322 -10.13 -18.02 -29.40
CA SER A 322 -10.12 -19.19 -30.29
C SER A 322 -9.64 -18.92 -31.72
N LEU A 323 -9.74 -17.66 -32.18
CA LEU A 323 -9.30 -17.23 -33.51
C LEU A 323 -7.82 -16.83 -33.53
N ALA A 324 -7.20 -16.65 -32.37
CA ALA A 324 -5.79 -16.30 -32.26
C ALA A 324 -4.88 -17.54 -32.36
N GLU A 325 -3.72 -17.39 -33.02
CA GLU A 325 -2.69 -18.43 -33.04
C GLU A 325 -2.15 -18.71 -31.62
N ASP A 326 -2.01 -19.98 -31.25
CA ASP A 326 -1.46 -20.44 -29.96
C ASP A 326 -2.12 -19.79 -28.73
N SER A 327 -3.45 -19.75 -28.73
CA SER A 327 -4.27 -19.15 -27.68
C SER A 327 -5.57 -19.94 -27.52
N GLU A 328 -5.91 -20.33 -26.29
CA GLU A 328 -7.19 -21.01 -26.03
C GLU A 328 -7.64 -20.82 -24.58
N VAL A 329 -8.97 -20.75 -24.38
CA VAL A 329 -9.63 -20.86 -23.07
C VAL A 329 -10.42 -22.16 -23.07
N ASP A 330 -9.84 -23.21 -22.51
CA ASP A 330 -10.44 -24.54 -22.49
C ASP A 330 -11.36 -24.71 -21.27
N LEU A 331 -12.67 -24.58 -21.54
CA LEU A 331 -13.75 -24.80 -20.58
C LEU A 331 -14.19 -26.27 -20.51
N ILE A 332 -13.89 -27.07 -21.53
CA ILE A 332 -14.33 -28.46 -21.65
C ILE A 332 -13.51 -29.33 -20.70
N SER A 333 -12.19 -29.22 -20.75
CA SER A 333 -11.30 -29.91 -19.81
C SER A 333 -11.53 -29.46 -18.38
N GLY A 334 -11.85 -28.18 -18.17
CA GLY A 334 -12.26 -27.63 -16.87
C GLY A 334 -13.50 -28.32 -16.30
N THR A 335 -14.53 -28.45 -17.15
CA THR A 335 -15.77 -29.15 -16.80
C THR A 335 -15.54 -30.61 -16.42
N LEU A 336 -14.61 -31.29 -17.11
CA LEU A 336 -14.24 -32.66 -16.80
C LEU A 336 -13.42 -32.79 -15.52
N ALA A 337 -12.50 -31.86 -15.26
CA ALA A 337 -11.55 -31.94 -14.16
C ALA A 337 -12.11 -31.48 -12.81
N THR A 338 -12.84 -30.35 -12.77
CA THR A 338 -13.27 -29.70 -11.52
C THR A 338 -14.74 -29.26 -11.56
N GLY A 339 -15.36 -29.26 -12.74
CA GLY A 339 -16.73 -28.82 -12.97
C GLY A 339 -16.78 -27.50 -13.73
N ARG A 340 -17.99 -26.94 -13.89
CA ARG A 340 -18.21 -25.71 -14.67
C ARG A 340 -17.46 -24.53 -14.04
N SER A 341 -17.09 -23.54 -14.86
CA SER A 341 -16.46 -22.28 -14.42
C SER A 341 -15.07 -22.43 -13.77
N TRP A 342 -14.31 -23.45 -14.18
CA TRP A 342 -12.89 -23.68 -13.88
C TRP A 342 -12.08 -23.73 -15.19
N PRO A 343 -11.77 -22.59 -15.83
CA PRO A 343 -11.12 -22.57 -17.14
C PRO A 343 -9.66 -23.02 -17.07
N PHE A 344 -9.18 -23.72 -18.09
CA PHE A 344 -7.75 -23.80 -18.41
C PHE A 344 -7.39 -22.66 -19.37
N LEU A 345 -6.34 -21.90 -19.04
CA LEU A 345 -5.78 -20.89 -19.94
C LEU A 345 -4.56 -21.49 -20.64
N LEU A 346 -4.54 -21.46 -21.97
CA LEU A 346 -3.51 -22.09 -22.79
C LEU A 346 -2.78 -21.04 -23.64
N GLY A 347 -1.51 -21.33 -23.94
CA GLY A 347 -0.65 -20.52 -24.80
C GLY A 347 -0.58 -19.05 -24.37
N SER A 348 -0.83 -18.15 -25.32
CA SER A 348 -0.74 -16.70 -25.13
C SER A 348 -1.69 -16.16 -24.06
N ILE A 349 -2.83 -16.81 -23.79
CA ILE A 349 -3.75 -16.39 -22.73
C ILE A 349 -3.14 -16.66 -21.34
N SER A 350 -2.46 -17.79 -21.16
CA SER A 350 -1.72 -18.08 -19.93
C SER A 350 -0.58 -17.09 -19.72
N MET A 351 0.17 -16.78 -20.79
CA MET A 351 1.24 -15.76 -20.73
C MET A 351 0.70 -14.38 -20.36
N LEU A 352 -0.49 -14.03 -20.85
CA LEU A 352 -1.18 -12.78 -20.53
C LEU A 352 -1.56 -12.69 -19.04
N GLU A 353 -2.00 -13.78 -18.42
CA GLU A 353 -2.25 -13.81 -16.97
C GLU A 353 -1.00 -13.44 -16.17
N HIS A 354 0.15 -14.03 -16.52
CA HIS A 354 1.43 -13.72 -15.88
C HIS A 354 1.87 -12.27 -16.13
N ALA A 355 1.78 -11.80 -17.37
CA ALA A 355 2.19 -10.44 -17.74
C ALA A 355 1.36 -9.38 -17.00
N LEU A 356 0.04 -9.55 -16.93
CA LEU A 356 -0.86 -8.65 -16.20
C LEU A 356 -0.59 -8.66 -14.69
N SER A 357 -0.36 -9.83 -14.12
CA SER A 357 -0.05 -9.98 -12.70
C SER A 357 1.22 -9.21 -12.32
N GLN A 358 2.28 -9.39 -13.11
CA GLN A 358 3.57 -8.71 -12.89
C GLN A 358 3.49 -7.21 -13.17
N TYR A 359 2.73 -6.79 -14.20
CA TYR A 359 2.49 -5.39 -14.51
C TYR A 359 1.82 -4.66 -13.34
N ALA A 360 0.69 -5.16 -12.84
CA ALA A 360 -0.04 -4.54 -11.74
C ALA A 360 0.78 -4.55 -10.44
N MET A 361 1.46 -5.67 -10.14
CA MET A 361 2.38 -5.76 -9.00
C MET A 361 3.51 -4.72 -9.09
N SER A 362 4.08 -4.51 -10.28
CA SER A 362 5.16 -3.54 -10.49
C SER A 362 4.70 -2.10 -10.22
N ILE A 363 3.45 -1.76 -10.54
CA ILE A 363 2.86 -0.44 -10.25
C ILE A 363 2.72 -0.25 -8.74
N ALA A 364 2.14 -1.22 -8.03
CA ALA A 364 1.99 -1.15 -6.58
C ALA A 364 3.35 -1.02 -5.87
N VAL A 365 4.34 -1.84 -6.25
CA VAL A 365 5.69 -1.78 -5.66
C VAL A 365 6.38 -0.44 -5.92
N ARG A 366 6.23 0.15 -7.13
CA ARG A 366 6.74 1.50 -7.43
C ARG A 366 6.09 2.59 -6.57
N ASN A 367 4.85 2.37 -6.11
CA ASN A 367 4.12 3.23 -5.18
C ASN A 367 4.40 2.91 -3.70
N GLY A 368 5.47 2.15 -3.41
CA GLY A 368 5.96 1.93 -2.04
C GLY A 368 5.32 0.76 -1.30
N PHE A 369 4.56 -0.10 -1.99
CA PHE A 369 4.00 -1.30 -1.40
C PHE A 369 5.07 -2.38 -1.22
N LEU A 370 5.04 -3.06 -0.08
CA LEU A 370 5.82 -4.26 0.17
C LEU A 370 5.13 -5.46 -0.47
N ALA A 371 5.81 -6.13 -1.40
CA ALA A 371 5.32 -7.37 -2.00
C ALA A 371 5.33 -8.52 -0.98
N VAL A 372 4.25 -9.29 -0.94
CA VAL A 372 4.03 -10.43 -0.07
C VAL A 372 3.47 -11.59 -0.89
N SER A 373 3.94 -12.82 -0.62
CA SER A 373 3.34 -14.06 -1.13
C SER A 373 2.57 -14.75 0.01
N PRO A 374 1.26 -14.53 0.14
CA PRO A 374 0.45 -15.12 1.21
C PRO A 374 0.08 -16.59 0.92
N PRO A 375 -0.30 -17.37 1.94
CA PRO A 375 -0.99 -18.64 1.72
C PRO A 375 -2.41 -18.40 1.21
N ASP A 376 -2.91 -19.29 0.36
CA ASP A 376 -4.29 -19.29 -0.13
C ASP A 376 -5.29 -19.94 0.85
N VAL A 377 -4.77 -20.60 1.90
CA VAL A 377 -5.58 -21.23 2.96
C VAL A 377 -5.46 -20.42 4.25
N VAL A 378 -6.60 -20.13 4.87
CA VAL A 378 -6.71 -19.37 6.12
C VAL A 378 -7.64 -20.07 7.12
N ARG A 379 -7.56 -19.69 8.40
CA ARG A 379 -8.58 -20.10 9.38
C ARG A 379 -9.91 -19.42 9.05
N ALA A 380 -11.02 -20.14 9.13
CA ALA A 380 -12.37 -19.62 8.90
C ALA A 380 -12.66 -18.40 9.79
N GLU A 381 -12.26 -18.48 11.06
CA GLU A 381 -12.38 -17.37 12.01
C GLU A 381 -11.68 -16.07 11.53
N VAL A 382 -10.57 -16.18 10.80
CA VAL A 382 -9.85 -15.02 10.26
C VAL A 382 -10.64 -14.39 9.10
N ALA A 383 -11.22 -15.20 8.22
CA ALA A 383 -12.08 -14.72 7.14
C ALA A 383 -13.33 -14.02 7.70
N ASP A 384 -13.97 -14.60 8.71
CA ASP A 384 -15.11 -14.01 9.41
C ASP A 384 -14.75 -12.68 10.08
N ARG A 385 -13.59 -12.61 10.75
CA ARG A 385 -13.07 -11.38 11.37
C ARG A 385 -12.76 -10.29 10.34
N CYS A 386 -12.48 -10.63 9.08
CA CYS A 386 -12.31 -9.66 8.00
C CYS A 386 -13.64 -9.14 7.43
N GLY A 387 -14.77 -9.75 7.81
CA GLY A 387 -16.11 -9.38 7.32
C GLY A 387 -16.49 -10.07 6.00
N PHE A 388 -15.81 -11.15 5.61
CA PHE A 388 -16.14 -11.91 4.40
C PHE A 388 -17.36 -12.82 4.64
N ARG A 389 -18.55 -12.23 4.68
CA ARG A 389 -19.83 -12.94 4.86
C ARG A 389 -20.80 -12.58 3.74
N PRO A 390 -21.30 -13.56 2.97
CA PRO A 390 -22.38 -13.34 2.01
C PRO A 390 -23.61 -12.78 2.72
N ARG A 391 -24.33 -11.85 2.06
CA ARG A 391 -25.58 -11.30 2.61
C ARG A 391 -26.72 -12.32 2.62
N ASP A 392 -26.71 -13.24 1.67
CA ASP A 392 -27.65 -14.35 1.62
C ASP A 392 -27.09 -15.57 2.37
N GLU A 393 -27.74 -15.94 3.47
CA GLU A 393 -27.38 -17.12 4.27
C GLU A 393 -27.42 -18.44 3.47
N LYS A 394 -28.15 -18.45 2.34
CA LYS A 394 -28.25 -19.60 1.43
C LYS A 394 -27.10 -19.70 0.43
N ALA A 395 -26.36 -18.62 0.19
CA ALA A 395 -25.28 -18.55 -0.78
C ALA A 395 -23.94 -18.63 -0.05
N GLN A 396 -23.49 -19.84 0.31
CA GLN A 396 -22.14 -20.02 0.83
C GLN A 396 -21.14 -19.72 -0.30
N GLN A 397 -20.41 -18.60 -0.19
CA GLN A 397 -19.35 -18.21 -1.15
C GLN A 397 -17.98 -18.81 -0.80
N THR A 398 -17.86 -19.44 0.36
CA THR A 398 -16.59 -19.91 0.93
C THR A 398 -16.43 -21.41 0.72
N TYR A 399 -15.26 -21.83 0.24
CA TYR A 399 -14.85 -23.24 0.22
C TYR A 399 -14.17 -23.60 1.54
N PHE A 400 -14.74 -24.57 2.27
CA PHE A 400 -14.17 -25.11 3.52
C PHE A 400 -13.37 -26.38 3.25
N LEU A 401 -12.29 -26.58 4.02
CA LEU A 401 -11.45 -27.77 3.93
C LEU A 401 -11.86 -28.76 5.02
N GLU A 402 -12.31 -29.96 4.63
CA GLU A 402 -12.63 -31.02 5.59
C GLU A 402 -11.34 -31.67 6.11
N ASN A 403 -11.18 -31.75 7.44
CA ASN A 403 -10.06 -32.43 8.06
C ASN A 403 -10.50 -33.82 8.55
N THR A 404 -9.90 -34.89 8.03
CA THR A 404 -10.32 -36.29 8.28
C THR A 404 -10.21 -36.74 9.74
N LYS A 405 -9.62 -35.94 10.63
CA LYS A 405 -9.40 -36.28 12.06
C LYS A 405 -10.41 -35.69 13.04
N SER A 406 -11.36 -34.82 12.62
CA SER A 406 -12.30 -34.15 13.55
C SER A 406 -13.66 -34.85 13.73
N LYS A 407 -13.87 -36.05 13.17
CA LYS A 407 -15.08 -36.85 13.42
C LYS A 407 -15.05 -37.55 14.79
N SER A 408 -14.67 -36.84 15.86
CA SER A 408 -15.05 -37.23 17.21
C SER A 408 -16.37 -36.54 17.54
N SER A 409 -17.37 -37.37 17.80
CA SER A 409 -18.76 -37.07 18.07
C SER A 409 -19.00 -36.19 19.32
N ASP A 410 -18.85 -34.87 19.20
CA ASP A 410 -19.50 -33.93 20.12
C ASP A 410 -19.85 -32.63 19.38
N GLN A 411 -21.08 -32.14 19.59
CA GLN A 411 -21.76 -31.07 18.85
C GLN A 411 -21.28 -29.64 19.17
N ASP A 412 -20.04 -29.45 19.61
CA ASP A 412 -19.49 -28.12 19.85
C ASP A 412 -18.78 -27.60 18.60
N GLN A 413 -19.47 -26.71 17.87
CA GLN A 413 -18.98 -25.99 16.69
C GLN A 413 -17.85 -25.03 17.05
N ASP A 414 -16.66 -25.54 17.33
CA ASP A 414 -15.46 -24.71 17.53
C ASP A 414 -14.85 -24.35 16.16
N LEU A 415 -15.43 -23.34 15.50
CA LEU A 415 -14.97 -22.75 14.21
C LEU A 415 -13.49 -22.28 14.23
N SER A 416 -12.84 -22.28 15.39
CA SER A 416 -11.47 -21.80 15.60
C SER A 416 -10.41 -22.63 14.87
N ASN A 417 -10.70 -23.90 14.54
CA ASN A 417 -9.78 -24.81 13.86
C ASN A 417 -10.15 -25.11 12.40
N ASP A 418 -11.28 -24.60 11.92
CA ASP A 418 -11.70 -24.82 10.54
C ASP A 418 -10.83 -23.98 9.59
N LEU A 419 -10.43 -24.60 8.48
CA LEU A 419 -9.68 -23.95 7.42
C LEU A 419 -10.59 -23.73 6.21
N CYS A 420 -10.38 -22.61 5.52
CA CYS A 420 -11.05 -22.30 4.27
C CYS A 420 -10.08 -21.73 3.24
N LEU A 421 -10.46 -21.83 1.97
CA LEU A 421 -9.77 -21.13 0.90
C LEU A 421 -10.13 -19.65 0.94
N ALA A 422 -9.12 -18.79 0.85
CA ALA A 422 -9.31 -17.36 0.89
C ALA A 422 -10.00 -16.86 -0.40
N ALA A 423 -11.02 -16.03 -0.25
CA ALA A 423 -11.74 -15.44 -1.39
C ALA A 423 -11.07 -14.17 -1.96
N THR A 424 -9.96 -13.75 -1.35
CA THR A 424 -9.12 -12.61 -1.72
C THR A 424 -7.83 -12.67 -0.90
N ALA A 425 -6.72 -12.18 -1.46
CA ALA A 425 -5.45 -12.05 -0.73
C ALA A 425 -5.52 -11.01 0.41
N GLU A 426 -6.56 -10.17 0.47
CA GLU A 426 -6.85 -9.26 1.58
C GLU A 426 -6.87 -9.99 2.93
N ILE A 427 -7.52 -11.15 3.00
CA ILE A 427 -7.72 -11.90 4.26
C ILE A 427 -6.37 -12.35 4.86
N PRO A 428 -5.49 -13.07 4.13
CA PRO A 428 -4.18 -13.44 4.67
C PRO A 428 -3.25 -12.22 4.88
N LEU A 429 -3.38 -11.14 4.10
CA LEU A 429 -2.64 -9.89 4.35
C LEU A 429 -3.07 -9.21 5.65
N ALA A 430 -4.37 -9.16 5.95
CA ALA A 430 -4.89 -8.68 7.22
C ALA A 430 -4.43 -9.59 8.38
N ALA A 431 -4.43 -10.92 8.16
CA ALA A 431 -3.93 -11.90 9.12
C ALA A 431 -2.44 -11.72 9.46
N LEU A 432 -1.62 -11.27 8.50
CA LEU A 432 -0.20 -10.97 8.71
C LEU A 432 0.02 -9.88 9.78
N LEU A 433 -0.90 -8.91 9.81
CA LEU A 433 -0.90 -7.80 10.77
C LEU A 433 -1.66 -8.11 12.06
N ALA A 434 -2.42 -9.20 12.12
CA ALA A 434 -3.26 -9.56 13.26
C ALA A 434 -2.46 -9.72 14.56
N ALA A 435 -3.09 -9.33 15.67
CA ALA A 435 -2.55 -9.33 17.03
C ALA A 435 -1.17 -8.62 17.15
N ARG A 436 -0.96 -7.56 16.37
CA ARG A 436 0.24 -6.70 16.46
C ARG A 436 -0.08 -5.32 17.00
N ILE A 437 0.93 -4.72 17.61
CA ILE A 437 0.93 -3.32 18.05
C ILE A 437 2.06 -2.61 17.31
N PHE A 438 1.73 -1.62 16.49
CA PHE A 438 2.69 -0.82 15.72
C PHE A 438 3.05 0.47 16.47
N GLU A 439 4.21 1.04 16.20
CA GLU A 439 4.56 2.36 16.73
C GLU A 439 4.01 3.47 15.83
N GLU A 440 3.63 4.59 16.44
CA GLU A 440 3.22 5.79 15.71
C GLU A 440 4.42 6.42 14.97
N PRO A 441 4.26 6.89 13.73
CA PRO A 441 5.33 7.51 12.98
C PRO A 441 5.86 8.77 13.69
N LYS A 442 7.18 8.91 13.78
CA LYS A 442 7.82 10.08 14.40
C LYS A 442 7.59 11.33 13.53
N GLN A 443 7.08 12.41 14.13
CA GLN A 443 6.74 13.67 13.45
C GLN A 443 7.92 14.41 12.78
N ASP A 444 9.17 13.96 12.99
CA ASP A 444 10.37 14.67 12.54
C ASP A 444 10.64 14.64 11.02
N GLY A 445 9.76 14.02 10.21
CA GLY A 445 9.85 14.03 8.74
C GLY A 445 11.12 13.42 8.14
N LYS A 446 12.02 12.89 8.98
CA LYS A 446 13.18 12.10 8.58
C LYS A 446 12.68 10.68 8.36
N SER A 447 12.41 10.34 7.10
CA SER A 447 12.24 8.95 6.67
C SER A 447 13.35 8.11 7.32
N PRO A 448 13.05 7.05 8.07
CA PRO A 448 14.08 6.27 8.73
C PRO A 448 14.93 5.59 7.65
N SER A 449 16.06 6.20 7.35
CA SER A 449 17.18 5.56 6.68
C SER A 449 17.79 4.52 7.62
N SER A 450 17.06 3.46 7.94
CA SER A 450 17.65 2.26 8.51
C SER A 450 16.76 1.04 8.29
N ARG A 451 16.82 0.50 7.06
CA ARG A 451 16.60 -0.94 6.82
C ARG A 451 17.68 -1.83 7.50
N SER A 452 18.51 -1.28 8.40
CA SER A 452 19.73 -1.89 8.93
C SER A 452 19.59 -2.43 10.36
N GLY A 453 18.36 -2.62 10.87
CA GLY A 453 18.12 -3.28 12.16
C GLY A 453 17.94 -4.80 12.02
N ARG A 454 18.64 -5.59 12.85
CA ARG A 454 18.35 -7.03 13.05
C ARG A 454 16.94 -7.18 13.66
N GLY A 455 15.99 -7.77 12.92
CA GLY A 455 14.58 -7.97 13.30
C GLY A 455 13.74 -8.54 12.15
N PHE A 456 12.47 -8.88 12.37
CA PHE A 456 11.58 -9.32 11.27
C PHE A 456 11.16 -8.13 10.40
N LEU A 457 10.98 -8.35 9.09
CA LEU A 457 10.69 -7.28 8.13
C LEU A 457 9.42 -6.49 8.46
N ILE A 458 8.35 -7.18 8.86
CA ILE A 458 7.05 -6.57 9.20
C ILE A 458 7.13 -5.71 10.47
N GLU A 459 7.97 -6.08 11.44
CA GLU A 459 8.11 -5.35 12.71
C GLU A 459 8.81 -4.00 12.55
N ARG A 460 9.56 -3.84 11.46
CA ARG A 460 10.24 -2.58 11.12
C ARG A 460 9.40 -1.63 10.27
N LEU A 461 8.18 -2.02 9.90
CA LEU A 461 7.31 -1.16 9.11
C LEU A 461 6.64 -0.12 10.01
N GLU A 462 6.69 1.13 9.58
CA GLU A 462 5.97 2.25 10.19
C GLU A 462 4.66 2.49 9.42
N LEU A 463 3.67 3.09 10.09
CA LEU A 463 2.41 3.47 9.45
C LEU A 463 2.64 4.67 8.50
N PRO A 464 2.01 4.71 7.30
CA PRO A 464 1.12 3.69 6.77
C PRO A 464 1.86 2.44 6.26
N ILE A 465 1.41 1.26 6.69
CA ILE A 465 1.92 -0.03 6.22
C ILE A 465 1.20 -0.38 4.93
N LYS A 466 1.93 -0.47 3.81
CA LYS A 466 1.39 -0.77 2.48
C LYS A 466 1.88 -2.16 2.02
N LEU A 467 0.97 -3.09 1.80
CA LEU A 467 1.25 -4.47 1.39
C LEU A 467 0.55 -4.78 0.06
N VAL A 468 1.22 -5.50 -0.83
CA VAL A 468 0.63 -5.98 -2.08
C VAL A 468 0.92 -7.46 -2.26
N ALA A 469 -0.06 -8.22 -2.74
CA ALA A 469 0.09 -9.64 -3.01
C ALA A 469 -0.60 -10.06 -4.30
N LEU A 470 0.01 -11.04 -4.98
CA LEU A 470 -0.68 -11.91 -5.91
C LEU A 470 -1.23 -13.06 -5.08
N GLY A 471 -2.53 -13.30 -5.16
CA GLY A 471 -3.15 -14.47 -4.55
C GLY A 471 -4.27 -15.03 -5.44
N HIS A 472 -4.65 -16.27 -5.16
CA HIS A 472 -5.77 -16.91 -5.84
C HIS A 472 -7.03 -16.71 -5.00
N ALA A 473 -8.05 -16.12 -5.59
CA ALA A 473 -9.35 -15.93 -4.97
C ALA A 473 -10.25 -17.13 -5.29
N PHE A 474 -10.75 -17.80 -4.25
CA PHE A 474 -11.69 -18.90 -4.39
C PHE A 474 -13.10 -18.46 -3.98
N ARG A 475 -14.06 -18.51 -4.91
CA ARG A 475 -15.46 -18.13 -4.69
C ARG A 475 -16.39 -19.19 -5.23
N ALA A 476 -17.29 -19.69 -4.39
CA ALA A 476 -18.21 -20.74 -4.82
C ALA A 476 -19.29 -20.24 -5.80
N GLU A 477 -19.45 -18.91 -5.93
CA GLU A 477 -20.43 -18.26 -6.83
C GLU A 477 -21.85 -18.85 -6.70
N ALA A 478 -22.17 -19.34 -5.49
CA ALA A 478 -23.44 -19.98 -5.17
C ALA A 478 -24.58 -18.98 -5.42
N GLY A 479 -25.49 -19.32 -6.34
CA GLY A 479 -26.64 -18.48 -6.71
C GLY A 479 -26.51 -17.71 -8.02
N ALA A 480 -25.29 -17.56 -8.57
CA ALA A 480 -25.10 -16.98 -9.90
C ALA A 480 -25.40 -18.02 -10.98
N ARG A 481 -26.62 -18.00 -11.54
CA ARG A 481 -26.98 -18.75 -12.76
C ARG A 481 -27.31 -17.75 -13.85
N GLY A 482 -26.60 -17.77 -14.98
CA GLY A 482 -26.91 -16.88 -16.11
C GLY A 482 -25.76 -16.62 -17.08
N ALA A 483 -25.92 -15.60 -17.92
CA ALA A 483 -24.96 -15.21 -18.95
C ALA A 483 -23.57 -14.86 -18.39
N ASP A 484 -23.49 -14.34 -17.17
CA ASP A 484 -22.23 -13.94 -16.53
C ASP A 484 -21.31 -15.11 -16.14
N THR A 485 -21.84 -16.33 -16.04
CA THR A 485 -21.04 -17.53 -15.76
C THR A 485 -20.38 -18.13 -17.02
N ARG A 486 -20.59 -17.53 -18.19
CA ARG A 486 -19.95 -17.93 -19.45
C ARG A 486 -18.56 -17.28 -19.57
N GLY A 487 -17.54 -18.09 -19.84
CA GLY A 487 -16.18 -17.62 -20.10
C GLY A 487 -15.40 -17.28 -18.83
N LEU A 488 -14.69 -16.13 -18.84
CA LEU A 488 -13.71 -15.78 -17.80
C LEU A 488 -14.18 -14.72 -16.79
N TYR A 489 -15.37 -14.14 -16.97
CA TYR A 489 -15.79 -12.99 -16.16
C TYR A 489 -16.17 -13.36 -14.71
N ARG A 490 -16.80 -14.52 -14.52
CA ARG A 490 -17.20 -15.07 -13.22
C ARG A 490 -16.81 -16.56 -13.14
N VAL A 491 -15.72 -16.83 -12.44
CA VAL A 491 -15.10 -18.16 -12.29
C VAL A 491 -14.83 -18.47 -10.82
N HIS A 492 -14.66 -19.75 -10.48
CA HIS A 492 -14.50 -20.17 -9.08
C HIS A 492 -13.12 -19.92 -8.50
N GLN A 493 -12.09 -19.92 -9.35
CA GLN A 493 -10.71 -19.59 -8.98
C GLN A 493 -10.19 -18.53 -9.96
N PHE A 494 -9.58 -17.48 -9.44
CA PHE A 494 -8.93 -16.47 -10.26
C PHE A 494 -7.77 -15.78 -9.57
N SER A 495 -6.76 -15.40 -10.35
CA SER A 495 -5.64 -14.58 -9.91
C SER A 495 -6.05 -13.13 -9.69
N LYS A 496 -5.60 -12.56 -8.57
CA LYS A 496 -5.90 -11.20 -8.17
C LYS A 496 -4.68 -10.54 -7.55
N ILE A 497 -4.40 -9.30 -7.93
CA ILE A 497 -3.43 -8.45 -7.24
C ILE A 497 -4.16 -7.58 -6.23
N GLU A 498 -3.92 -7.82 -4.94
CA GLU A 498 -4.57 -7.11 -3.85
C GLU A 498 -3.59 -6.18 -3.14
N MET A 499 -3.99 -4.94 -2.92
CA MET A 499 -3.34 -3.97 -2.05
C MET A 499 -4.06 -3.93 -0.71
N PHE A 500 -3.30 -3.92 0.38
CA PHE A 500 -3.80 -3.80 1.75
C PHE A 500 -2.99 -2.74 2.49
N VAL A 501 -3.67 -1.81 3.17
CA VAL A 501 -3.03 -0.71 3.89
C VAL A 501 -3.53 -0.63 5.32
N ALA A 502 -2.63 -0.38 6.27
CA ALA A 502 -2.97 0.05 7.63
C ALA A 502 -2.43 1.47 7.88
N THR A 503 -3.28 2.39 8.34
CA THR A 503 -2.96 3.82 8.61
C THR A 503 -3.08 4.14 10.11
N ASN A 504 -2.76 5.35 10.54
CA ASN A 504 -2.66 5.76 11.95
C ASN A 504 -3.99 5.86 12.73
N GLY A 505 -5.13 5.52 12.11
CA GLY A 505 -6.44 5.54 12.76
C GLY A 505 -7.18 6.88 12.66
N GLU A 506 -6.62 7.87 11.95
CA GLU A 506 -7.32 9.12 11.64
C GLU A 506 -8.17 8.95 10.36
N VAL A 507 -9.41 9.45 10.40
CA VAL A 507 -10.36 9.29 9.28
C VAL A 507 -9.86 10.01 8.03
N ASP A 508 -9.39 11.25 8.17
CA ASP A 508 -8.89 12.06 7.05
C ASP A 508 -7.70 11.41 6.33
N GLU A 509 -6.77 10.81 7.09
CA GLU A 509 -5.64 10.06 6.50
C GLU A 509 -6.10 8.80 5.79
N SER A 510 -7.03 8.04 6.38
CA SER A 510 -7.59 6.86 5.72
C SER A 510 -8.38 7.22 4.46
N ASN A 511 -9.12 8.33 4.44
CA ASN A 511 -9.81 8.82 3.26
C ASN A 511 -8.82 9.28 2.18
N ALA A 512 -7.76 9.99 2.54
CA ALA A 512 -6.69 10.36 1.60
C ALA A 512 -5.98 9.11 1.02
N MET A 513 -5.81 8.07 1.81
CA MET A 513 -5.26 6.79 1.35
C MET A 513 -6.19 6.07 0.37
N LEU A 514 -7.52 6.15 0.56
CA LEU A 514 -8.49 5.61 -0.40
C LEU A 514 -8.35 6.27 -1.78
N GLU A 515 -8.17 7.60 -1.81
CA GLU A 515 -7.91 8.35 -3.03
C GLU A 515 -6.58 7.95 -3.70
N GLU A 516 -5.54 7.69 -2.90
CA GLU A 516 -4.25 7.17 -3.40
C GLU A 516 -4.41 5.78 -4.03
N LEU A 517 -5.10 4.86 -3.35
CA LEU A 517 -5.38 3.51 -3.85
C LEU A 517 -6.16 3.55 -5.17
N ARG A 518 -7.19 4.40 -5.25
CA ARG A 518 -7.93 4.64 -6.49
C ARG A 518 -7.01 5.11 -7.62
N GLY A 519 -6.15 6.09 -7.34
CA GLY A 519 -5.17 6.60 -8.30
C GLY A 519 -4.24 5.51 -8.85
N ILE A 520 -3.84 4.54 -8.01
CA ILE A 520 -3.03 3.39 -8.43
C ILE A 520 -3.84 2.46 -9.35
N GLN A 521 -5.09 2.15 -9.00
CA GLN A 521 -5.97 1.32 -9.84
C GLN A 521 -6.20 1.95 -11.22
N GLU A 522 -6.42 3.27 -11.23
CA GLU A 522 -6.53 4.07 -12.45
C GLU A 522 -5.23 4.07 -13.28
N GLU A 523 -4.04 4.05 -12.65
CA GLU A 523 -2.76 3.88 -13.35
C GLU A 523 -2.66 2.50 -14.01
N VAL A 524 -3.05 1.44 -13.30
CA VAL A 524 -3.07 0.06 -13.83
C VAL A 524 -3.95 -0.01 -15.07
N ILE A 525 -5.23 0.34 -14.94
CA ILE A 525 -6.23 0.18 -16.00
C ILE A 525 -5.96 1.15 -17.16
N GLY A 526 -5.72 2.43 -16.85
CA GLY A 526 -5.42 3.44 -17.87
C GLY A 526 -4.09 3.21 -18.59
N GLY A 527 -3.14 2.50 -17.98
CA GLY A 527 -1.90 2.10 -18.63
C GLY A 527 -2.06 0.93 -19.61
N LEU A 528 -3.16 0.18 -19.53
CA LEU A 528 -3.52 -0.85 -20.52
C LEU A 528 -4.25 -0.26 -21.74
N GLY A 529 -4.57 1.04 -21.73
CA GLY A 529 -5.30 1.69 -22.83
C GLY A 529 -6.82 1.43 -22.83
N LEU A 530 -7.36 0.82 -21.77
CA LEU A 530 -8.78 0.47 -21.67
C LEU A 530 -9.65 1.68 -21.30
N PRO A 531 -10.86 1.81 -21.88
CA PRO A 531 -11.84 2.80 -21.45
C PRO A 531 -12.50 2.36 -20.13
N TYR A 532 -12.50 3.23 -19.13
CA TYR A 532 -13.01 2.89 -17.81
C TYR A 532 -13.80 4.03 -17.17
N ARG A 533 -14.69 3.68 -16.24
CA ARG A 533 -15.39 4.61 -15.36
C ARG A 533 -15.15 4.26 -13.89
N VAL A 534 -15.16 5.27 -13.05
CA VAL A 534 -15.03 5.15 -11.60
C VAL A 534 -16.39 5.48 -10.98
N LEU A 535 -16.90 4.61 -10.12
CA LEU A 535 -18.17 4.75 -9.43
C LEU A 535 -17.99 4.83 -7.92
N ASP A 536 -18.67 5.78 -7.26
CA ASP A 536 -18.87 5.78 -5.81
C ASP A 536 -20.07 4.90 -5.48
N MET A 537 -19.81 3.79 -4.78
CA MET A 537 -20.80 2.73 -4.63
C MET A 537 -21.79 3.06 -3.52
N PRO A 538 -23.10 2.82 -3.74
CA PRO A 538 -24.12 3.23 -2.81
C PRO A 538 -24.19 2.30 -1.59
N THR A 539 -24.93 2.69 -0.56
CA THR A 539 -25.00 1.98 0.72
C THR A 539 -25.38 0.51 0.59
N GLU A 540 -26.30 0.16 -0.30
CA GLU A 540 -26.69 -1.24 -0.53
C GLU A 540 -25.65 -2.03 -1.33
N GLU A 541 -24.55 -1.44 -1.84
CA GLU A 541 -23.47 -2.18 -2.50
C GLU A 541 -22.19 -2.30 -1.66
N LEU A 542 -22.22 -1.79 -0.42
CA LEU A 542 -21.09 -1.88 0.50
C LEU A 542 -20.99 -3.25 1.17
N GLY A 543 -19.82 -3.88 1.08
CA GLY A 543 -19.47 -5.05 1.90
C GLY A 543 -19.52 -4.74 3.39
N ALA A 544 -19.68 -5.76 4.25
CA ALA A 544 -19.89 -5.57 5.69
C ALA A 544 -18.77 -4.73 6.36
N SER A 545 -17.53 -4.85 5.92
CA SER A 545 -16.38 -4.08 6.42
C SER A 545 -16.29 -2.65 5.88
N ALA A 546 -16.81 -2.39 4.66
CA ALA A 546 -16.58 -1.16 3.93
C ALA A 546 -17.31 0.04 4.54
N TYR A 547 -16.58 1.13 4.80
CA TYR A 547 -17.09 2.44 5.21
C TYR A 547 -17.41 3.33 4.00
N ARG A 548 -16.59 3.25 2.95
CA ARG A 548 -16.80 3.81 1.59
C ARG A 548 -16.12 2.90 0.58
N LYS A 549 -16.66 2.79 -0.63
CA LYS A 549 -16.17 1.90 -1.69
C LYS A 549 -16.22 2.58 -3.05
N TYR A 550 -15.14 2.47 -3.81
CA TYR A 550 -15.09 2.81 -5.23
C TYR A 550 -14.98 1.54 -6.07
N ASP A 551 -15.74 1.47 -7.16
CA ASP A 551 -15.57 0.45 -8.21
C ASP A 551 -15.03 1.11 -9.48
N ILE A 552 -14.17 0.38 -10.19
CA ILE A 552 -13.72 0.76 -11.53
C ILE A 552 -14.20 -0.30 -12.50
N GLU A 553 -14.98 0.16 -13.46
CA GLU A 553 -15.57 -0.67 -14.49
C GLU A 553 -14.98 -0.33 -15.85
N VAL A 554 -14.77 -1.37 -16.66
CA VAL A 554 -14.31 -1.24 -18.05
C VAL A 554 -15.46 -1.60 -18.97
N TRP A 555 -15.61 -0.85 -20.06
CA TRP A 555 -16.57 -1.20 -21.11
C TRP A 555 -16.10 -2.44 -21.87
N MET A 556 -16.97 -3.44 -21.99
CA MET A 556 -16.68 -4.74 -22.62
C MET A 556 -17.61 -4.92 -23.82
N PRO A 557 -17.17 -4.64 -25.07
CA PRO A 557 -18.06 -4.61 -26.23
C PRO A 557 -18.63 -5.99 -26.61
N GLY A 558 -17.90 -7.08 -26.38
CA GLY A 558 -18.41 -8.44 -26.59
C GLY A 558 -19.49 -8.83 -25.59
N ARG A 559 -19.48 -8.22 -24.40
CA ARG A 559 -20.55 -8.34 -23.39
C ARG A 559 -21.65 -7.29 -23.51
N GLY A 560 -21.42 -6.19 -24.24
CA GLY A 560 -22.35 -5.06 -24.34
C GLY A 560 -22.65 -4.38 -23.00
N SER A 561 -21.73 -4.46 -22.04
CA SER A 561 -21.95 -3.93 -20.68
C SER A 561 -20.64 -3.47 -20.03
N TRP A 562 -20.78 -2.61 -19.02
CA TRP A 562 -19.69 -2.26 -18.11
C TRP A 562 -19.41 -3.42 -17.16
N GLY A 563 -18.14 -3.72 -16.93
CA GLY A 563 -17.73 -4.79 -16.00
C GLY A 563 -16.70 -4.33 -14.99
N GLU A 564 -16.96 -4.56 -13.70
CA GLU A 564 -16.04 -4.27 -12.59
C GLU A 564 -14.73 -5.05 -12.77
N VAL A 565 -13.60 -4.36 -12.85
CA VAL A 565 -12.26 -4.97 -12.91
C VAL A 565 -11.42 -4.70 -11.67
N SER A 566 -11.87 -3.78 -10.83
CA SER A 566 -11.15 -3.27 -9.69
C SER A 566 -12.10 -2.58 -8.69
N SER A 567 -11.76 -2.63 -7.40
CA SER A 567 -12.56 -2.09 -6.31
C SER A 567 -11.66 -1.69 -5.15
N ALA A 568 -11.94 -0.58 -4.48
CA ALA A 568 -11.20 -0.09 -3.32
C ALA A 568 -12.15 0.29 -2.19
N SER A 569 -11.83 -0.11 -0.96
CA SER A 569 -12.64 0.15 0.22
C SER A 569 -11.80 0.71 1.36
N ASN A 570 -12.31 1.77 1.99
CA ASN A 570 -11.86 2.16 3.32
C ASN A 570 -12.67 1.34 4.33
N CYS A 571 -12.01 0.57 5.19
CA CYS A 571 -12.66 -0.28 6.19
C CYS A 571 -12.52 0.29 7.61
N ILE A 572 -11.86 1.46 7.76
CA ILE A 572 -11.54 2.11 9.02
C ILE A 572 -11.09 1.08 10.07
N ASN A 573 -11.59 1.14 11.30
CA ASN A 573 -11.21 0.21 12.36
C ASN A 573 -11.95 -1.14 12.34
N TYR A 574 -12.83 -1.44 11.36
CA TYR A 574 -13.69 -2.63 11.39
C TYR A 574 -12.91 -3.94 11.50
N GLN A 575 -11.91 -4.13 10.62
CA GLN A 575 -11.09 -5.34 10.57
C GLN A 575 -10.02 -5.29 11.66
N ALA A 576 -9.43 -4.12 11.89
CA ALA A 576 -8.40 -3.93 12.90
C ALA A 576 -8.91 -4.24 14.32
N LEU A 577 -10.13 -3.84 14.68
CA LEU A 577 -10.77 -4.19 15.96
C LEU A 577 -10.93 -5.71 16.11
N ARG A 578 -11.41 -6.37 15.05
CA ARG A 578 -11.67 -7.82 15.04
C ARG A 578 -10.38 -8.63 15.05
N LEU A 579 -9.31 -8.15 14.42
CA LEU A 579 -8.02 -8.83 14.32
C LEU A 579 -7.03 -8.41 15.42
N GLY A 580 -7.37 -7.43 16.25
CA GLY A 580 -6.49 -6.93 17.31
C GLY A 580 -5.28 -6.16 16.80
N ILE A 581 -5.43 -5.41 15.70
CA ILE A 581 -4.36 -4.60 15.11
C ILE A 581 -4.40 -3.21 15.77
N LYS A 582 -3.37 -2.89 16.55
CA LYS A 582 -3.32 -1.66 17.35
C LYS A 582 -2.08 -0.84 17.01
N MET A 583 -2.09 0.41 17.43
CA MET A 583 -0.95 1.32 17.41
C MET A 583 -0.66 1.75 18.85
N LYS A 584 0.60 1.89 19.24
CA LYS A 584 1.01 2.48 20.51
C LYS A 584 1.18 3.98 20.32
N ARG A 585 0.38 4.78 21.01
CA ARG A 585 0.45 6.24 20.97
C ARG A 585 1.43 6.74 22.03
N THR A 586 2.36 7.63 21.66
CA THR A 586 3.20 8.35 22.63
C THR A 586 2.39 9.47 23.29
N VAL A 587 1.58 9.12 24.29
CA VAL A 587 0.77 10.09 25.02
C VAL A 587 1.55 10.59 26.24
N SER A 588 1.72 11.92 26.38
CA SER A 588 2.18 12.51 27.65
C SER A 588 1.10 12.35 28.73
N PRO A 589 1.44 12.05 29.99
CA PRO A 589 0.46 11.69 31.04
C PRO A 589 -0.65 12.72 31.32
N SER A 590 -0.53 13.96 30.84
CA SER A 590 -1.41 15.08 31.15
C SER A 590 -2.68 15.21 30.28
N SER A 591 -2.85 14.41 29.22
CA SER A 591 -4.00 14.51 28.31
C SER A 591 -4.98 13.32 28.37
N ILE A 592 -4.89 12.47 29.40
CA ILE A 592 -5.83 11.36 29.59
C ILE A 592 -7.14 11.93 30.14
N SER A 593 -8.09 12.21 29.25
CA SER A 593 -9.49 12.43 29.62
C SER A 593 -10.01 11.17 30.33
N THR A 594 -10.58 11.35 31.52
CA THR A 594 -11.07 10.30 32.43
C THR A 594 -12.35 9.58 31.96
N ALA A 595 -12.74 9.73 30.69
CA ALA A 595 -13.85 9.00 30.10
C ALA A 595 -13.31 8.03 29.01
N PRO A 596 -13.22 6.71 29.28
CA PRO A 596 -12.90 5.75 28.24
C PRO A 596 -14.04 5.72 27.20
N THR A 597 -13.78 6.24 26.00
CA THR A 597 -14.62 5.97 24.84
C THR A 597 -14.57 4.45 24.59
N VAL A 598 -15.75 3.82 24.52
CA VAL A 598 -15.92 2.36 24.58
C VAL A 598 -14.97 1.64 23.61
N GLY A 599 -14.01 0.88 24.16
CA GLY A 599 -13.22 -0.11 23.43
C GLY A 599 -11.82 0.30 22.94
N ASN A 600 -11.43 1.58 23.03
CA ASN A 600 -10.07 2.02 22.71
C ASN A 600 -9.34 2.38 24.02
N ASP A 601 -8.31 1.62 24.41
CA ASP A 601 -7.33 2.13 25.37
C ASP A 601 -6.66 3.33 24.69
N PRO A 602 -6.72 4.56 25.23
CA PRO A 602 -6.10 5.72 24.59
C PRO A 602 -4.58 5.57 24.39
N ARG A 603 -3.94 4.62 25.09
CA ARG A 603 -2.53 4.23 24.88
C ARG A 603 -2.35 3.31 23.67
N TYR A 604 -3.39 2.59 23.27
CA TYR A 604 -3.38 1.63 22.16
C TYR A 604 -4.55 1.82 21.18
N PRO A 605 -4.65 2.98 20.49
CA PRO A 605 -5.68 3.18 19.48
C PRO A 605 -5.62 2.13 18.37
N THR A 606 -6.79 1.78 17.84
CA THR A 606 -6.92 0.85 16.71
C THR A 606 -6.61 1.56 15.39
N VAL A 607 -5.83 0.90 14.52
CA VAL A 607 -5.49 1.42 13.18
C VAL A 607 -6.71 1.42 12.24
N HIS A 608 -6.63 2.15 11.14
CA HIS A 608 -7.59 2.03 10.04
C HIS A 608 -7.03 1.14 8.92
N THR A 609 -7.83 0.20 8.43
CA THR A 609 -7.46 -0.68 7.32
C THR A 609 -8.17 -0.28 6.03
N LEU A 610 -7.49 -0.47 4.92
CA LEU A 610 -8.01 -0.29 3.57
C LEU A 610 -7.57 -1.46 2.71
N ASN A 611 -8.40 -1.81 1.73
CA ASN A 611 -8.10 -2.85 0.77
C ASN A 611 -8.50 -2.38 -0.63
N ALA A 612 -7.73 -2.78 -1.63
CA ALA A 612 -7.97 -2.41 -3.01
C ALA A 612 -7.47 -3.48 -3.98
N THR A 613 -8.34 -3.90 -4.89
CA THR A 613 -8.00 -4.74 -6.03
C THR A 613 -7.16 -3.93 -7.01
N ALA A 614 -5.86 -4.15 -7.13
CA ALA A 614 -5.08 -3.50 -8.20
C ALA A 614 -5.48 -4.07 -9.58
N ALA A 615 -5.73 -5.38 -9.65
CA ALA A 615 -6.14 -6.05 -10.89
C ALA A 615 -6.88 -7.38 -10.60
N ALA A 616 -8.08 -7.54 -11.14
CA ALA A 616 -8.74 -8.85 -11.27
C ALA A 616 -8.38 -9.45 -12.64
N ILE A 617 -7.46 -10.42 -12.66
CA ILE A 617 -6.74 -10.77 -13.88
C ILE A 617 -7.65 -11.33 -14.98
N PRO A 618 -8.56 -12.29 -14.72
CA PRO A 618 -9.42 -12.81 -15.79
C PRO A 618 -10.35 -11.76 -16.39
N ARG A 619 -10.84 -10.80 -15.59
CA ARG A 619 -11.68 -9.71 -16.09
C ARG A 619 -10.91 -8.70 -16.94
N LEU A 620 -9.62 -8.47 -16.62
CA LEU A 620 -8.73 -7.68 -17.47
C LEU A 620 -8.37 -8.41 -18.77
N ILE A 621 -8.21 -9.74 -18.74
CA ILE A 621 -8.05 -10.55 -19.96
C ILE A 621 -9.27 -10.34 -20.86
N VAL A 622 -10.49 -10.51 -20.34
CA VAL A 622 -11.73 -10.21 -21.07
C VAL A 622 -11.67 -8.80 -21.66
N ALA A 623 -11.46 -7.78 -20.84
CA ALA A 623 -11.41 -6.39 -21.29
C ALA A 623 -10.42 -6.16 -22.45
N ILE A 624 -9.21 -6.73 -22.38
CA ILE A 624 -8.19 -6.60 -23.42
C ILE A 624 -8.61 -7.30 -24.71
N LEU A 625 -9.06 -8.55 -24.61
CA LEU A 625 -9.45 -9.34 -25.78
C LEU A 625 -10.61 -8.65 -26.53
N GLU A 626 -11.63 -8.17 -25.82
CA GLU A 626 -12.79 -7.56 -26.46
C GLU A 626 -12.48 -6.17 -27.04
N ASN A 627 -11.72 -5.33 -26.33
CA ASN A 627 -11.42 -3.97 -26.80
C ASN A 627 -10.35 -3.95 -27.91
N HIS A 628 -9.26 -4.70 -27.75
CA HIS A 628 -8.13 -4.64 -28.68
C HIS A 628 -8.24 -5.64 -29.83
N GLY A 629 -8.88 -6.79 -29.62
CA GLY A 629 -9.13 -7.79 -30.66
C GLY A 629 -7.87 -8.43 -31.24
N LEU A 630 -7.92 -8.70 -32.55
CA LEU A 630 -6.87 -9.39 -33.31
C LEU A 630 -6.36 -8.53 -34.46
N GLU A 631 -5.09 -8.74 -34.83
CA GLU A 631 -4.49 -8.22 -36.06
C GLU A 631 -3.74 -9.36 -36.75
N ASN A 632 -4.20 -9.76 -37.95
CA ASN A 632 -3.65 -10.91 -38.69
C ASN A 632 -3.57 -12.18 -37.82
N GLU A 633 -4.67 -12.55 -37.15
CA GLU A 633 -4.78 -13.71 -36.26
C GLU A 633 -3.86 -13.68 -35.01
N LYS A 634 -3.23 -12.54 -34.74
CA LYS A 634 -2.39 -12.31 -33.54
C LYS A 634 -3.15 -11.51 -32.50
N LEU A 635 -2.91 -11.81 -31.23
CA LEU A 635 -3.48 -11.03 -30.13
C LEU A 635 -2.92 -9.61 -30.12
N VAL A 636 -3.78 -8.61 -30.07
CA VAL A 636 -3.37 -7.20 -29.92
C VAL A 636 -3.25 -6.87 -28.44
N LEU A 637 -2.01 -6.77 -27.95
CA LEU A 637 -1.71 -6.51 -26.54
C LEU A 637 -1.13 -5.12 -26.33
N PRO A 638 -1.48 -4.43 -25.23
CA PRO A 638 -0.92 -3.11 -24.94
C PRO A 638 0.59 -3.20 -24.70
N ASP A 639 1.34 -2.25 -25.28
CA ASP A 639 2.79 -2.24 -25.24
C ASP A 639 3.32 -2.25 -23.81
N THR A 640 2.63 -1.63 -22.84
CA THR A 640 2.94 -1.65 -21.39
C THR A 640 3.22 -3.03 -20.81
N LEU A 641 2.73 -4.10 -21.43
CA LEU A 641 2.96 -5.49 -21.00
C LEU A 641 4.29 -6.08 -21.51
N LYS A 642 4.96 -5.48 -22.51
CA LYS A 642 6.25 -5.95 -23.07
C LYS A 642 7.30 -6.34 -22.03
N PRO A 643 7.58 -5.55 -20.97
CA PRO A 643 8.60 -5.90 -19.98
C PRO A 643 8.26 -7.15 -19.16
N PHE A 644 7.00 -7.58 -19.20
CA PHE A 644 6.46 -8.68 -18.42
C PHE A 644 6.06 -9.87 -19.30
N TRP A 645 6.26 -9.78 -20.62
CA TRP A 645 5.91 -10.83 -21.58
C TRP A 645 6.99 -11.91 -21.62
N LEU A 646 6.61 -13.15 -21.25
CA LEU A 646 7.57 -14.24 -21.04
C LEU A 646 8.17 -14.79 -22.34
N ALA A 647 7.45 -14.74 -23.46
CA ALA A 647 7.95 -15.17 -24.78
C ALA A 647 8.88 -14.15 -25.45
N GLY A 648 9.09 -12.97 -24.82
CA GLY A 648 9.96 -11.91 -25.32
C GLY A 648 9.29 -10.98 -26.33
N GLU A 649 9.95 -9.86 -26.65
CA GLU A 649 9.33 -8.76 -27.41
C GLU A 649 8.95 -9.10 -28.87
N LYS A 650 9.57 -10.14 -29.44
CA LYS A 650 9.42 -10.55 -30.85
C LYS A 650 8.56 -11.80 -31.02
N ASP A 651 7.65 -12.05 -30.09
CA ASP A 651 6.69 -13.15 -30.17
C ASP A 651 5.88 -13.05 -31.49
N PRO A 652 5.88 -14.09 -32.34
CA PRO A 652 5.10 -14.08 -33.58
C PRO A 652 3.59 -14.07 -33.33
N ASN A 653 3.09 -14.44 -32.15
CA ASN A 653 1.66 -14.61 -31.86
C ASN A 653 1.00 -13.33 -31.32
N VAL A 654 1.78 -12.25 -31.11
CA VAL A 654 1.32 -11.01 -30.49
C VAL A 654 1.69 -9.79 -31.33
N THR A 655 0.75 -8.87 -31.46
CA THR A 655 0.97 -7.52 -31.98
C THR A 655 0.85 -6.50 -30.85
N TRP A 656 1.77 -5.53 -30.82
CA TRP A 656 1.86 -4.57 -29.72
C TRP A 656 1.18 -3.24 -30.04
N LEU A 657 0.11 -2.93 -29.31
CA LEU A 657 -0.62 -1.66 -29.38
C LEU A 657 0.11 -0.57 -28.59
N HIS A 658 0.42 0.55 -29.23
CA HIS A 658 1.06 1.66 -28.54
C HIS A 658 0.07 2.43 -27.66
N THR A 659 0.23 2.33 -26.34
CA THR A 659 -0.64 3.03 -25.36
C THR A 659 -0.14 4.42 -24.96
N GLY A 660 1.08 4.80 -25.37
CA GLY A 660 1.75 6.03 -24.90
C GLY A 660 2.20 5.98 -23.43
N LYS A 661 1.97 4.87 -22.72
CA LYS A 661 2.23 4.69 -21.28
C LYS A 661 3.46 3.85 -20.99
N LEU A 662 3.96 3.07 -21.95
CA LEU A 662 5.28 2.44 -21.87
C LEU A 662 6.38 3.52 -21.97
N ASN A 663 6.55 4.24 -20.88
CA ASN A 663 7.74 5.04 -20.59
C ASN A 663 8.57 4.27 -19.54
N VAL A 664 8.86 2.99 -19.83
CA VAL A 664 9.86 2.21 -19.10
C VAL A 664 11.21 2.83 -19.44
N GLY A 665 11.60 3.85 -18.67
CA GLY A 665 12.89 4.54 -18.79
C GLY A 665 12.84 6.07 -18.93
N SER A 666 11.67 6.71 -18.95
CA SER A 666 11.64 8.15 -19.20
C SER A 666 10.44 8.84 -18.54
N GLN A 667 10.57 9.24 -17.27
CA GLN A 667 10.00 10.53 -16.88
C GLN A 667 10.34 11.51 -18.00
N SER A 668 9.34 12.19 -18.58
CA SER A 668 9.58 13.06 -19.72
C SER A 668 10.76 13.97 -19.38
N ARG A 669 11.65 14.24 -20.34
CA ARG A 669 12.84 15.08 -20.09
C ARG A 669 12.44 16.39 -19.39
N LEU A 670 11.25 16.89 -19.73
CA LEU A 670 10.58 18.01 -19.09
C LEU A 670 10.22 17.74 -17.62
N GLN A 671 9.60 16.62 -17.27
CA GLN A 671 9.24 16.28 -15.88
C GLN A 671 10.47 16.10 -14.99
N ARG A 672 11.54 15.45 -15.47
CA ARG A 672 12.83 15.37 -14.74
C ARG A 672 13.45 16.74 -14.54
N ALA A 673 13.51 17.53 -15.60
CA ALA A 673 14.03 18.89 -15.53
C ALA A 673 13.20 19.76 -14.58
N LEU A 674 11.87 19.67 -14.61
CA LEU A 674 10.98 20.40 -13.72
C LEU A 674 11.12 19.96 -12.26
N ALA A 675 11.29 18.66 -11.98
CA ALA A 675 11.55 18.16 -10.64
C ALA A 675 12.91 18.65 -10.10
N GLN A 676 13.96 18.64 -10.94
CA GLN A 676 15.26 19.22 -10.59
C GLN A 676 15.19 20.72 -10.35
N VAL A 677 14.50 21.47 -11.22
CA VAL A 677 14.31 22.92 -11.05
C VAL A 677 13.52 23.23 -9.77
N ARG A 678 12.47 22.45 -9.45
CA ARG A 678 11.74 22.59 -8.18
C ARG A 678 12.63 22.30 -6.96
N SER A 679 13.49 21.29 -7.05
CA SER A 679 14.47 20.96 -5.99
C SER A 679 15.50 22.07 -5.79
N ILE A 680 16.06 22.61 -6.88
CA ILE A 680 17.01 23.73 -6.86
C ILE A 680 16.34 25.01 -6.36
N ALA A 681 15.09 25.27 -6.76
CA ALA A 681 14.29 26.39 -6.28
C ALA A 681 14.05 26.32 -4.76
N LYS A 682 13.73 25.12 -4.24
CA LYS A 682 13.58 24.87 -2.80
C LYS A 682 14.88 25.09 -2.03
N LYS A 683 16.02 24.56 -2.52
CA LYS A 683 17.36 24.81 -1.93
C LYS A 683 17.71 26.30 -1.94
N ASN A 684 17.31 26.99 -3.00
CA ASN A 684 17.49 28.43 -3.13
C ASN A 684 16.31 29.24 -2.56
N GLY A 685 15.39 28.69 -1.76
CA GLY A 685 14.34 29.47 -1.09
C GLY A 685 13.52 30.38 -2.02
N THR A 686 13.29 29.97 -3.27
CA THR A 686 12.57 30.75 -4.30
C THR A 686 11.50 29.88 -4.96
N ASN A 687 10.54 30.51 -5.64
CA ASN A 687 9.56 29.77 -6.43
C ASN A 687 10.17 29.24 -7.73
N ALA A 688 9.76 28.04 -8.17
CA ALA A 688 10.25 27.45 -9.41
C ALA A 688 9.96 28.33 -10.64
N SER A 689 8.83 29.04 -10.66
CA SER A 689 8.45 29.94 -11.76
C SER A 689 9.34 31.17 -11.87
N THR A 690 9.73 31.78 -10.73
CA THR A 690 10.63 32.95 -10.71
C THR A 690 12.07 32.56 -11.02
N MET A 691 12.49 31.36 -10.63
CA MET A 691 13.79 30.81 -11.01
C MET A 691 13.90 30.58 -12.53
N VAL A 692 12.88 29.98 -13.17
CA VAL A 692 12.88 29.79 -14.63
C VAL A 692 12.87 31.13 -15.37
N ALA A 693 12.06 32.10 -14.91
CA ALA A 693 12.05 33.44 -15.48
C ALA A 693 13.41 34.14 -15.36
N SER A 694 14.09 34.01 -14.22
CA SER A 694 15.43 34.56 -13.99
C SER A 694 16.45 33.99 -14.97
N PHE A 695 16.43 32.67 -15.19
CA PHE A 695 17.30 32.02 -16.16
C PHE A 695 17.09 32.57 -17.57
N LEU A 696 15.84 32.71 -18.02
CA LEU A 696 15.53 33.21 -19.37
C LEU A 696 16.01 34.66 -19.56
N ILE A 697 15.78 35.53 -18.57
CA ILE A 697 16.23 36.93 -18.60
C ILE A 697 17.75 37.00 -18.65
N LEU A 698 18.44 36.25 -17.78
CA LEU A 698 19.91 36.21 -17.76
C LEU A 698 20.49 35.60 -19.04
N HIS A 699 19.83 34.61 -19.62
CA HIS A 699 20.27 33.97 -20.86
C HIS A 699 20.26 34.94 -22.05
N GLU A 700 19.24 35.80 -22.13
CA GLU A 700 19.15 36.85 -23.14
C GLU A 700 20.11 38.02 -22.85
N LEU A 701 20.22 38.47 -21.60
CA LEU A 701 21.15 39.54 -21.22
C LEU A 701 22.61 39.16 -21.48
N THR A 702 22.99 37.92 -21.15
CA THR A 702 24.34 37.40 -21.46
C THR A 702 24.57 37.20 -22.96
N ALA A 703 23.54 37.29 -23.80
CA ALA A 703 23.67 37.37 -25.26
C ALA A 703 23.82 38.82 -25.73
N LEU A 704 22.89 39.68 -25.34
CA LEU A 704 22.72 41.00 -25.91
C LEU A 704 23.82 41.95 -25.45
N VAL A 705 24.19 41.94 -24.17
CA VAL A 705 25.19 42.87 -23.63
C VAL A 705 26.55 42.66 -24.29
N PRO A 706 27.11 41.41 -24.37
CA PRO A 706 28.38 41.20 -25.05
C PRO A 706 28.30 41.42 -26.57
N LEU A 707 27.15 41.11 -27.20
CA LEU A 707 26.96 41.32 -28.63
C LEU A 707 27.08 42.80 -29.00
N VAL A 708 26.36 43.66 -28.28
CA VAL A 708 26.37 45.11 -28.50
C VAL A 708 27.74 45.68 -28.16
N LEU A 709 28.36 45.24 -27.05
CA LEU A 709 29.69 45.69 -26.65
C LEU A 709 30.75 45.36 -27.70
N LEU A 710 30.81 44.09 -28.15
CA LEU A 710 31.76 43.65 -29.16
C LEU A 710 31.55 44.34 -30.50
N PHE A 711 30.30 44.58 -30.90
CA PHE A 711 29.98 45.35 -32.11
C PHE A 711 30.62 46.74 -32.10
N TYR A 712 30.47 47.49 -30.99
CA TYR A 712 31.06 48.82 -30.87
C TYR A 712 32.59 48.79 -30.70
N ILE A 713 33.14 47.81 -29.98
CA ILE A 713 34.59 47.63 -29.84
C ILE A 713 35.23 47.36 -31.20
N PHE A 714 34.66 46.45 -32.00
CA PHE A 714 35.17 46.14 -33.33
C PHE A 714 35.05 47.33 -34.28
N GLY A 715 33.99 48.13 -34.15
CA GLY A 715 33.83 49.39 -34.88
C GLY A 715 34.87 50.44 -34.49
N ALA A 716 35.12 50.63 -33.20
CA ALA A 716 36.08 51.61 -32.70
C ALA A 716 37.54 51.26 -33.05
N LEU A 717 37.88 49.97 -33.06
CA LEU A 717 39.22 49.48 -33.36
C LEU A 717 39.44 49.17 -34.85
N GLY A 718 38.38 49.16 -35.67
CA GLY A 718 38.46 48.83 -37.10
C GLY A 718 38.84 47.36 -37.40
N VAL A 719 38.78 46.47 -36.41
CA VAL A 719 39.29 45.08 -36.52
C VAL A 719 38.24 44.05 -36.95
N GLY A 720 36.97 44.41 -37.09
CA GLY A 720 35.90 43.42 -37.28
C GLY A 720 36.04 42.58 -38.53
N ALA A 721 36.51 43.14 -39.64
CA ALA A 721 36.78 42.38 -40.87
C ALA A 721 37.93 41.36 -40.68
N SER A 722 39.01 41.77 -40.00
CA SER A 722 40.14 40.89 -39.69
C SER A 722 39.75 39.76 -38.74
N VAL A 723 38.94 40.06 -37.71
CA VAL A 723 38.41 39.06 -36.77
C VAL A 723 37.47 38.09 -37.48
N LEU A 724 36.61 38.58 -38.36
CA LEU A 724 35.70 37.73 -39.14
C LEU A 724 36.47 36.80 -40.07
N ASN A 725 37.47 37.31 -40.80
CA ASN A 725 38.33 36.49 -41.65
C ASN A 725 39.12 35.43 -40.86
N TRP A 726 39.58 35.77 -39.65
CA TRP A 726 40.20 34.80 -38.75
C TRP A 726 39.23 33.69 -38.31
N LEU A 727 37.99 34.05 -37.97
CA LEU A 727 36.94 33.08 -37.58
C LEU A 727 36.54 32.14 -38.73
N LEU A 728 36.55 32.64 -39.97
CA LEU A 728 36.08 31.91 -41.16
C LEU A 728 37.19 31.11 -41.86
N GLY A 729 38.46 31.40 -41.58
CA GLY A 729 39.62 30.77 -42.22
C GLY A 729 39.92 31.31 -43.63
N HIS A 730 41.19 31.28 -44.05
CA HIS A 730 41.59 31.69 -45.40
C HIS A 730 41.19 30.62 -46.41
N ALA A 731 40.64 31.02 -47.56
CA ALA A 731 40.10 30.11 -48.57
C ALA A 731 41.13 29.14 -49.17
N GLU A 732 42.44 29.42 -49.07
CA GLU A 732 43.50 28.62 -49.70
C GLU A 732 44.00 27.40 -48.89
N GLN A 733 43.61 27.22 -47.63
CA GLN A 733 44.07 26.07 -46.81
C GLN A 733 43.11 24.87 -46.77
N GLN A 734 42.07 24.86 -47.61
CA GLN A 734 41.01 23.84 -47.57
C GLN A 734 41.33 22.51 -48.27
N SER A 735 42.49 22.36 -48.93
CA SER A 735 42.82 21.13 -49.66
C SER A 735 43.52 20.05 -48.82
N SER A 736 43.88 20.31 -47.56
CA SER A 736 44.70 19.37 -46.76
C SER A 736 44.33 19.27 -45.27
N GLN A 737 43.06 19.50 -44.89
CA GLN A 737 42.62 19.29 -43.50
C GLN A 737 41.57 18.18 -43.40
N ASP A 738 41.78 17.31 -42.42
CA ASP A 738 40.89 16.18 -42.10
C ASP A 738 39.47 16.71 -41.78
N PRO A 739 38.43 16.32 -42.55
CA PRO A 739 37.05 16.83 -42.39
C PRO A 739 36.44 16.49 -41.01
N THR A 740 37.11 15.65 -40.23
CA THR A 740 36.71 15.28 -38.87
C THR A 740 37.24 16.23 -37.78
N SER A 741 38.17 17.15 -38.11
CA SER A 741 38.78 18.04 -37.13
C SER A 741 37.80 19.07 -36.55
N LEU A 742 37.97 19.41 -35.26
CA LEU A 742 37.13 20.39 -34.57
C LEU A 742 37.21 21.79 -35.22
N GLY A 743 38.38 22.16 -35.76
CA GLY A 743 38.60 23.44 -36.45
C GLY A 743 37.80 23.56 -37.75
N ALA A 744 37.84 22.53 -38.61
CA ALA A 744 37.08 22.51 -39.87
C ALA A 744 35.56 22.57 -39.63
N ARG A 745 35.08 21.84 -38.61
CA ARG A 745 33.66 21.87 -38.19
C ARG A 745 33.24 23.24 -37.66
N PHE A 746 34.12 23.91 -36.92
CA PHE A 746 33.89 25.25 -36.42
C PHE A 746 33.79 26.28 -37.56
N GLN A 747 34.73 26.26 -38.50
CA GLN A 747 34.74 27.17 -39.65
C GLN A 747 33.53 26.95 -40.59
N ALA A 748 33.15 25.70 -40.85
CA ALA A 748 31.93 25.39 -41.61
C ALA A 748 30.67 25.90 -40.92
N TRP A 749 30.59 25.76 -39.59
CA TRP A 749 29.49 26.34 -38.80
C TRP A 749 29.49 27.87 -38.83
N ALA A 750 30.67 28.51 -38.75
CA ALA A 750 30.82 29.96 -38.79
C ALA A 750 30.36 30.55 -40.13
N ARG A 751 30.77 29.95 -41.27
CA ARG A 751 30.30 30.32 -42.62
C ARG A 751 28.78 30.19 -42.76
N LEU A 752 28.20 29.09 -42.25
CA LEU A 752 26.75 28.92 -42.25
C LEU A 752 26.02 30.01 -41.42
N LYS A 753 26.66 30.56 -40.38
CA LYS A 753 26.08 31.66 -39.59
C LYS A 753 26.16 33.00 -40.30
N GLU A 754 27.29 33.29 -40.94
CA GLU A 754 27.47 34.47 -41.78
C GLU A 754 26.42 34.50 -42.90
N GLU A 755 26.29 33.42 -43.68
CA GLU A 755 25.31 33.35 -44.78
C GLU A 755 23.87 33.59 -44.30
N ARG A 756 23.48 32.98 -43.16
CA ARG A 756 22.13 33.18 -42.60
C ARG A 756 21.90 34.61 -42.15
N PHE A 757 22.93 35.25 -41.60
CA PHE A 757 22.84 36.63 -41.14
C PHE A 757 22.82 37.60 -42.33
N GLU A 758 23.57 37.32 -43.38
CA GLU A 758 23.54 38.06 -44.64
C GLU A 758 22.15 38.01 -45.29
N ARG A 759 21.54 36.82 -45.37
CA ARG A 759 20.15 36.67 -45.86
C ARG A 759 19.15 37.47 -45.02
N TYR A 760 19.36 37.55 -43.71
CA TYR A 760 18.51 38.34 -42.83
C TYR A 760 18.69 39.85 -43.08
N CYS A 761 19.93 40.32 -43.23
CA CYS A 761 20.22 41.72 -43.49
C CYS A 761 19.69 42.18 -44.86
N ARG A 762 19.87 41.38 -45.91
CA ARG A 762 19.30 41.62 -47.25
C ARG A 762 17.77 41.65 -47.22
N ARG A 763 17.12 40.77 -46.44
CA ARG A 763 15.65 40.78 -46.30
C ARG A 763 15.11 42.02 -45.58
N LYS A 764 15.88 42.61 -44.66
CA LYS A 764 15.43 43.72 -43.80
C LYS A 764 15.99 45.08 -44.20
N GLY A 765 16.95 45.14 -45.12
CA GLY A 765 17.61 46.38 -45.51
C GLY A 765 18.52 46.95 -44.42
N TYR A 766 19.23 46.09 -43.67
CA TYR A 766 20.06 46.50 -42.53
C TYR A 766 21.56 46.38 -42.83
N LEU A 767 22.37 47.15 -42.09
CA LEU A 767 23.85 47.09 -42.13
C LEU A 767 24.44 47.26 -43.55
N GLY A 768 23.87 48.18 -44.34
CA GLY A 768 24.37 48.54 -45.67
C GLY A 768 23.81 47.69 -46.82
N PHE A 769 22.92 46.73 -46.55
CA PHE A 769 22.21 45.99 -47.59
C PHE A 769 20.91 46.66 -48.00
N GLU A 770 20.59 46.67 -49.30
CA GLU A 770 19.27 47.02 -49.80
C GLU A 770 18.25 45.91 -49.51
N LYS A 771 16.98 46.29 -49.35
CA LYS A 771 15.91 45.35 -49.04
C LYS A 771 15.56 44.52 -50.29
N GLN A 772 15.79 43.21 -50.21
CA GLN A 772 15.54 42.25 -51.29
C GLN A 772 14.45 41.23 -50.92
N ASP A 773 13.72 40.76 -51.93
CA ASP A 773 12.66 39.76 -51.77
C ASP A 773 13.22 38.34 -51.63
N ALA A 774 12.42 37.44 -51.05
CA ALA A 774 12.88 36.11 -50.66
C ALA A 774 13.34 35.24 -51.85
N GLU A 775 12.71 35.41 -53.02
CA GLU A 775 13.04 34.69 -54.25
C GLU A 775 14.39 35.15 -54.83
N THR A 776 14.66 36.46 -54.82
CA THR A 776 15.93 37.04 -55.27
C THR A 776 17.10 36.62 -54.37
N ILE A 777 16.87 36.49 -53.06
CA ILE A 777 17.87 36.02 -52.09
C ILE A 777 18.17 34.53 -52.29
N ALA A 778 17.17 33.72 -52.64
CA ALA A 778 17.34 32.28 -52.85
C ALA A 778 18.10 31.95 -54.14
N ALA A 779 18.02 32.81 -55.15
CA ALA A 779 18.72 32.68 -56.43
C ALA A 779 20.18 33.20 -56.40
N ALA A 780 20.65 33.76 -55.27
CA ALA A 780 21.98 34.36 -55.18
C ALA A 780 23.07 33.30 -54.89
N ASP A 781 23.86 32.94 -55.92
CA ASP A 781 24.98 31.98 -55.82
C ASP A 781 26.24 32.52 -55.11
N GLU A 782 26.26 33.81 -54.77
CA GLU A 782 27.39 34.52 -54.16
C GLU A 782 27.26 34.78 -52.65
N LEU A 783 26.25 34.23 -51.98
CA LEU A 783 26.10 34.33 -50.52
C LEU A 783 27.36 33.83 -49.80
N GLY A 784 27.92 34.64 -48.89
CA GLY A 784 29.16 34.34 -48.18
C GLY A 784 30.46 34.39 -49.02
N LYS A 785 30.41 34.82 -50.29
CA LYS A 785 31.60 34.96 -51.18
C LYS A 785 32.04 36.41 -51.41
N SER A 786 31.25 37.39 -50.97
CA SER A 786 31.54 38.81 -51.23
C SER A 786 32.70 39.33 -50.37
N SER A 787 33.78 39.77 -51.02
CA SER A 787 34.99 40.33 -50.40
C SER A 787 34.84 41.78 -49.93
N HIS A 788 33.69 42.41 -50.20
CA HIS A 788 33.44 43.82 -49.94
C HIS A 788 32.28 44.01 -48.97
N LEU A 789 32.47 43.60 -47.72
CA LEU A 789 31.46 43.75 -46.67
C LEU A 789 31.58 45.13 -46.01
N ALA A 790 30.46 45.83 -45.86
CA ALA A 790 30.39 47.05 -45.05
C ALA A 790 30.97 46.77 -43.65
N GLY A 791 31.85 47.64 -43.15
CA GLY A 791 32.55 47.39 -41.87
C GLY A 791 31.61 47.13 -40.69
N SER A 792 30.41 47.72 -40.70
CA SER A 792 29.35 47.46 -39.71
C SER A 792 28.78 46.04 -39.78
N PHE A 793 28.66 45.45 -40.97
CA PHE A 793 28.24 44.06 -41.12
C PHE A 793 29.29 43.09 -40.53
N ALA A 794 30.56 43.30 -40.88
CA ALA A 794 31.64 42.44 -40.40
C ALA A 794 31.76 42.47 -38.86
N ASN A 795 31.64 43.65 -38.25
CA ASN A 795 31.61 43.83 -36.80
C ASN A 795 30.47 43.02 -36.15
N MET A 796 29.27 43.07 -36.71
CA MET A 796 28.09 42.41 -36.15
C MET A 796 28.17 40.89 -36.27
N VAL A 797 28.62 40.38 -37.42
CA VAL A 797 28.77 38.94 -37.64
C VAL A 797 29.87 38.36 -36.76
N ALA A 798 31.03 39.03 -36.68
CA ALA A 798 32.12 38.61 -35.79
C ALA A 798 31.65 38.57 -34.32
N ALA A 799 30.96 39.61 -33.86
CA ALA A 799 30.40 39.67 -32.50
C ALA A 799 29.38 38.55 -32.27
N TYR A 800 28.49 38.30 -33.24
CA TYR A 800 27.48 37.25 -33.15
C TYR A 800 28.09 35.85 -33.06
N ILE A 801 29.08 35.55 -33.90
CA ILE A 801 29.77 34.25 -33.91
C ILE A 801 30.46 34.04 -32.56
N LEU A 802 31.20 35.04 -32.04
CA LEU A 802 31.87 34.96 -30.73
C LEU A 802 30.89 34.80 -29.56
N VAL A 803 29.76 35.50 -29.56
CA VAL A 803 28.73 35.34 -28.53
C VAL A 803 28.05 33.96 -28.60
N LYS A 804 27.97 33.37 -29.79
CA LYS A 804 27.43 32.04 -30.02
C LYS A 804 28.43 30.93 -29.65
N THR A 805 29.75 31.13 -29.83
CA THR A 805 30.75 30.17 -29.34
C THR A 805 30.75 30.06 -27.82
N LEU A 806 30.41 31.15 -27.13
CA LEU A 806 30.32 31.20 -25.67
C LEU A 806 28.99 30.67 -25.10
N ILE A 807 28.11 30.03 -25.90
CA ILE A 807 26.84 29.49 -25.41
C ILE A 807 26.99 28.61 -24.14
N PRO A 808 27.94 27.65 -24.05
CA PRO A 808 28.06 26.81 -22.86
C PRO A 808 28.40 27.61 -21.60
N VAL A 809 29.32 28.57 -21.73
CA VAL A 809 29.73 29.48 -20.63
C VAL A 809 28.56 30.36 -20.20
N ARG A 810 27.81 30.91 -21.17
CA ARG A 810 26.64 31.77 -20.92
C ARG A 810 25.51 31.02 -20.21
N ILE A 811 25.25 29.78 -20.61
CA ILE A 811 24.29 28.92 -19.91
C ILE A 811 24.76 28.69 -18.47
N GLY A 812 26.01 28.27 -18.27
CA GLY A 812 26.57 28.06 -16.92
C GLY A 812 26.43 29.29 -16.02
N ALA A 813 26.79 30.47 -16.53
CA ALA A 813 26.65 31.73 -15.82
C ALA A 813 25.19 32.07 -15.49
N SER A 814 24.28 31.87 -16.44
CA SER A 814 22.84 32.13 -16.25
C SER A 814 22.23 31.21 -15.18
N VAL A 815 22.66 29.94 -15.10
CA VAL A 815 22.22 28.98 -14.07
C VAL A 815 22.73 29.38 -12.69
N ALA A 816 24.01 29.72 -12.59
CA ALA A 816 24.62 30.12 -11.32
C ALA A 816 23.98 31.40 -10.75
N LEU A 817 23.66 32.36 -11.62
CA LEU A 817 23.09 33.66 -11.23
C LEU A 817 21.56 33.64 -11.08
N ALA A 818 20.86 32.62 -11.60
CA ALA A 818 19.39 32.57 -11.58
C ALA A 818 18.80 32.57 -10.15
N GLY A 819 19.42 31.85 -9.21
CA GLY A 819 18.97 31.82 -7.81
C GLY A 819 19.08 33.19 -7.13
N PRO A 820 20.29 33.81 -7.10
CA PRO A 820 20.49 35.15 -6.57
C PRO A 820 19.62 36.23 -7.24
N PHE A 821 19.50 36.20 -8.57
CA PHE A 821 18.69 37.16 -9.33
C PHE A 821 17.19 37.03 -9.02
N SER A 822 16.68 35.79 -8.91
CA SER A 822 15.30 35.53 -8.51
C SER A 822 14.97 36.15 -7.15
N ARG A 823 15.84 35.93 -6.15
CA ARG A 823 15.66 36.47 -4.79
C ARG A 823 15.73 37.99 -4.73
N ARG A 824 16.72 38.60 -5.39
CA ARG A 824 17.02 40.03 -5.23
C ARG A 824 16.20 40.94 -6.14
N VAL A 825 15.75 40.44 -7.30
CA VAL A 825 15.10 41.26 -8.33
C VAL A 825 13.65 40.85 -8.55
N LEU A 826 13.40 39.59 -8.93
CA LEU A 826 12.07 39.17 -9.38
C LEU A 826 11.05 38.96 -8.27
N GLU A 827 11.41 38.34 -7.14
CA GLU A 827 10.47 38.16 -6.02
C GLU A 827 10.03 39.51 -5.44
N PRO A 828 10.92 40.49 -5.15
CA PRO A 828 10.52 41.84 -4.72
C PRO A 828 9.57 42.53 -5.69
N LEU A 829 9.88 42.52 -7.00
CA LEU A 829 9.03 43.07 -8.07
C LEU A 829 7.65 42.41 -8.12
N LYS A 830 7.58 41.08 -7.94
CA LYS A 830 6.33 40.32 -7.89
C LYS A 830 5.48 40.69 -6.68
N THR A 831 6.08 40.90 -5.51
CA THR A 831 5.36 41.43 -4.33
C THR A 831 4.85 42.85 -4.55
N LEU A 832 5.64 43.71 -5.21
CA LEU A 832 5.28 45.09 -5.50
C LEU A 832 4.11 45.17 -6.51
N ALA A 833 4.17 44.35 -7.58
CA ALA A 833 3.10 44.22 -8.56
C ALA A 833 1.80 43.63 -7.95
N ARG A 834 1.89 42.72 -6.99
CA ARG A 834 0.71 42.21 -6.28
C ARG A 834 0.08 43.27 -5.38
N ARG A 835 0.88 44.13 -4.73
CA ARG A 835 0.37 45.26 -3.93
C ARG A 835 -0.35 46.30 -4.79
N THR A 836 0.17 46.64 -5.97
CA THR A 836 -0.49 47.60 -6.88
C THR A 836 -1.78 47.05 -7.49
N VAL A 837 -1.85 45.75 -7.79
CA VAL A 837 -3.08 45.08 -8.25
C VAL A 837 -4.12 44.96 -7.12
N SER A 838 -3.68 44.73 -5.88
CA SER A 838 -4.56 44.69 -4.71
C SER A 838 -5.15 46.06 -4.34
N LEU A 839 -4.40 47.15 -4.54
CA LEU A 839 -4.88 48.52 -4.34
C LEU A 839 -5.96 48.93 -5.37
N ARG A 840 -5.97 48.30 -6.54
CA ARG A 840 -6.96 48.54 -7.61
C ARG A 840 -8.27 47.77 -7.43
N LYS A 841 -8.34 46.85 -6.45
CA LYS A 841 -9.48 45.96 -6.16
C LYS A 841 -10.09 46.17 -4.77
N ARG A 842 -10.15 47.40 -4.27
CA ARG A 842 -11.08 47.74 -3.19
C ARG A 842 -12.38 48.30 -3.78
N PRO A 843 -13.55 47.67 -3.57
CA PRO A 843 -14.83 48.26 -3.96
C PRO A 843 -15.11 49.47 -3.08
N ASN A 844 -15.52 50.59 -3.69
CA ASN A 844 -16.11 51.72 -3.00
C ASN A 844 -17.39 51.22 -2.31
N VAL A 845 -17.41 51.24 -0.98
CA VAL A 845 -18.63 51.20 -0.19
C VAL A 845 -18.85 52.63 0.30
N ALA A 846 -19.78 53.34 -0.35
CA ALA A 846 -20.37 54.59 0.13
C ALA A 846 -21.82 54.64 -0.35
N SER A 847 -22.71 55.02 0.58
CA SER A 847 -24.18 55.14 0.56
C SER A 847 -24.97 53.86 0.34
#